data_AF-A0A2D5BNZ8-F1
#
_entry.id   AF-A0A2D5BNZ8-F1
#
_cell.length_a   1.000
_cell.length_b   1.000
_cell.length_c   1.000
_cell.angle_alpha   90.00
_cell.angle_beta   90.00
_cell.angle_gamma   90.00
#
_symmetry.space_group_name_H-M   'P 1'
#
loop_
_entity.id
_entity.type
_entity.pdbx_description
1 polymer ?
#
loop_
_entity_poly.entity_id
_entity_poly.type
_entity_poly.pdbx_seq_one_letter_code
_entity_poly.pdbx_strand_id
1 'polypeptide(L)'
;MVIRVCCILSLIALAVLPVAAQGELQKEELVIRVKPAELVLAVGAKAKLTAEVVDVGGRPVEGKRVIFFSRARRALSVTPEGEVTAKKPGEHTVVARVVTVREKGVATASRRGPSTTVKVTVPFPKPANITFKGAPDKMYAGTSVRAKATILDTAGIERNDLTASMSSSSREVLSIDAFGFATGHAPGKVTIKATGEGLSAEHTMEVLANPVASIDLLASASDVRTGDVVTFTAGLRDAKGQEVGGIPVQYSFLARPDDAFGQAATGQIDQDGRFVAEAPGLYTIVATCGSTTARTTVRAKKRFKIERKLKIVGQGRVDDTHTSDLWVWEGVDGRDYCVTGTWGANGDAHFWDVTNPGDMKRIATVNVDARTVNDVKVSQDGRICILSREGASNRKNGIVILDVVDPSKPKILAEYTTELTGGVHNLFIDGKHVYALSAGRRYDVLDIEDPRNPKKIGSYQVFEPGASIHDVWIEDGIAYSSNWRYGIHMVDVGNGIKGGSPSNPKKISSYAYPNGANHAAFPYKSSETGKRYVIGGDEMFPFGLGVKDKPTYARGWMHFIDFTDLENPKEVARYQVPEAGTHNLWVEDDILYAAYYNGGLRVVDISGDLMGDLYNQGREIATFLSPDHQGFIKNAPMVWGPQPHKGHIFFSDWNSGLYAVKLVPNPRQ
;
A
#
# COMPACT_ATOMS: atom_id res chain seq x y z
N MET A 1 18.54 39.48 75.23
CA MET A 1 18.15 40.83 75.65
C MET A 1 16.64 40.94 75.51
N VAL A 2 15.98 41.13 76.64
CA VAL A 2 14.53 41.13 76.87
C VAL A 2 13.91 42.39 76.29
N ILE A 3 12.79 42.30 75.55
CA ILE A 3 11.63 43.22 75.70
C ILE A 3 10.34 42.42 75.50
N ARG A 4 9.56 42.34 76.60
CA ARG A 4 8.14 41.97 76.70
C ARG A 4 7.28 43.10 76.13
N VAL A 5 6.07 42.83 75.63
CA VAL A 5 4.85 43.53 76.13
C VAL A 5 3.62 42.60 76.04
N CYS A 6 2.97 42.45 77.20
CA CYS A 6 1.65 41.85 77.44
C CYS A 6 0.49 42.64 76.81
N CYS A 7 -0.64 41.97 76.52
CA CYS A 7 -2.01 42.39 76.91
C CYS A 7 -3.03 41.33 76.43
N ILE A 8 -3.54 40.47 77.33
CA ILE A 8 -4.89 40.50 77.97
C ILE A 8 -6.03 40.46 76.93
N LEU A 9 -6.58 39.27 76.62
CA LEU A 9 -7.76 38.61 77.21
C LEU A 9 -9.09 39.37 77.07
N SER A 10 -9.99 38.84 76.23
CA SER A 10 -11.44 38.92 76.41
C SER A 10 -12.09 37.69 75.77
N LEU A 11 -12.62 36.82 76.62
CA LEU A 11 -13.41 35.64 76.29
C LEU A 11 -14.77 36.07 75.70
N ILE A 12 -15.14 35.50 74.55
CA ILE A 12 -16.55 35.29 74.17
C ILE A 12 -16.67 33.85 73.67
N ALA A 13 -17.40 33.03 74.41
CA ALA A 13 -17.76 31.68 74.03
C ALA A 13 -19.01 31.73 73.13
N LEU A 14 -18.92 31.17 71.92
CA LEU A 14 -20.09 30.80 71.11
C LEU A 14 -19.84 29.43 70.47
N ALA A 15 -20.89 28.60 70.50
CA ALA A 15 -20.90 27.17 70.25
C ALA A 15 -20.41 26.75 68.86
N VAL A 16 -19.61 25.68 68.81
CA VAL A 16 -19.20 24.97 67.58
C VAL A 16 -20.02 23.68 67.46
N LEU A 17 -20.79 23.55 66.38
CA LEU A 17 -21.44 22.32 65.94
C LEU A 17 -20.40 21.35 65.35
N PRO A 18 -20.55 20.02 65.49
CA PRO A 18 -19.59 19.05 64.97
C PRO A 18 -19.69 18.92 63.45
N VAL A 19 -18.57 19.12 62.76
CA VAL A 19 -18.40 18.79 61.33
C VAL A 19 -18.25 17.28 61.22
N ALA A 20 -19.16 16.65 60.48
CA ALA A 20 -19.08 15.24 60.12
C ALA A 20 -17.85 14.98 59.23
N ALA A 21 -17.05 13.98 59.60
CA ALA A 21 -15.94 13.48 58.79
C ALA A 21 -16.46 12.87 57.49
N GLN A 22 -16.12 13.49 56.34
CA GLN A 22 -16.24 12.86 55.03
C GLN A 22 -15.07 11.89 54.85
N GLY A 23 -15.37 10.61 54.63
CA GLY A 23 -14.37 9.59 54.29
C GLY A 23 -13.74 9.87 52.93
N GLU A 24 -12.41 9.89 52.89
CA GLU A 24 -11.65 9.83 51.64
C GLU A 24 -11.85 8.44 50.99
N LEU A 25 -12.40 8.42 49.78
CA LEU A 25 -12.43 7.25 48.91
C LEU A 25 -10.99 6.93 48.45
N GLN A 26 -10.37 5.93 49.07
CA GLN A 26 -9.17 5.27 48.52
C GLN A 26 -9.47 4.79 47.10
N LYS A 27 -8.66 5.23 46.13
CA LYS A 27 -8.70 4.75 44.75
C LYS A 27 -8.33 3.27 44.73
N GLU A 28 -9.29 2.38 44.43
CA GLU A 28 -9.01 0.96 44.21
C GLU A 28 -8.12 0.80 42.97
N GLU A 29 -6.87 0.40 43.18
CA GLU A 29 -5.95 0.04 42.09
C GLU A 29 -6.19 -1.43 41.72
N LEU A 30 -6.68 -1.67 40.49
CA LEU A 30 -7.11 -2.97 40.01
C LEU A 30 -6.01 -3.65 39.18
N VAL A 31 -5.76 -4.93 39.43
CA VAL A 31 -4.77 -5.76 38.72
C VAL A 31 -5.48 -6.86 37.93
N ILE A 32 -5.01 -7.14 36.71
CA ILE A 32 -5.51 -8.27 35.90
C ILE A 32 -4.54 -9.44 36.07
N ARG A 33 -5.05 -10.61 36.48
CA ARG A 33 -4.31 -11.89 36.42
C ARG A 33 -4.83 -12.72 35.27
N VAL A 34 -3.93 -13.16 34.39
CA VAL A 34 -4.27 -13.96 33.20
C VAL A 34 -3.70 -15.37 33.36
N LYS A 35 -4.49 -16.38 32.98
CA LYS A 35 -4.10 -17.79 32.98
C LYS A 35 -4.31 -18.40 31.58
N PRO A 36 -3.31 -19.12 31.04
CA PRO A 36 -1.91 -19.12 31.49
C PRO A 36 -1.23 -17.75 31.31
N ALA A 37 -0.19 -17.49 32.09
CA ALA A 37 0.56 -16.21 32.07
C ALA A 37 1.42 -16.06 30.79
N GLU A 38 1.79 -17.18 30.18
CA GLU A 38 2.47 -17.27 28.89
C GLU A 38 1.89 -18.45 28.10
N LEU A 39 1.97 -18.38 26.77
CA LEU A 39 1.57 -19.46 25.87
C LEU A 39 2.73 -19.84 24.94
N VAL A 40 2.91 -21.13 24.71
CA VAL A 40 3.73 -21.64 23.61
C VAL A 40 2.82 -22.46 22.70
N LEU A 41 2.67 -22.06 21.45
CA LEU A 41 1.73 -22.67 20.51
C LEU A 41 2.43 -23.01 19.20
N ALA A 42 2.27 -24.24 18.70
CA ALA A 42 2.64 -24.56 17.33
C ALA A 42 1.80 -23.75 16.33
N VAL A 43 2.32 -23.54 15.12
CA VAL A 43 1.54 -22.91 14.04
C VAL A 43 0.26 -23.70 13.78
N GLY A 44 -0.89 -23.01 13.72
CA GLY A 44 -2.22 -23.61 13.58
C GLY A 44 -2.87 -24.02 14.91
N ALA A 45 -2.12 -24.12 16.00
CA ALA A 45 -2.65 -24.51 17.30
C ALA A 45 -3.50 -23.40 17.93
N LYS A 46 -4.44 -23.82 18.78
CA LYS A 46 -5.34 -22.96 19.53
C LYS A 46 -5.14 -23.11 21.03
N ALA A 47 -5.32 -22.04 21.79
CA ALA A 47 -5.41 -22.07 23.24
C ALA A 47 -6.40 -21.02 23.76
N LYS A 48 -6.82 -21.18 25.01
CA LYS A 48 -7.75 -20.26 25.66
C LYS A 48 -7.05 -19.54 26.82
N LEU A 49 -7.14 -18.22 26.82
CA LEU A 49 -6.77 -17.36 27.94
C LEU A 49 -8.02 -17.07 28.77
N THR A 50 -7.86 -17.09 30.09
CA THR A 50 -8.86 -16.62 31.06
C THR A 50 -8.24 -15.53 31.91
N ALA A 51 -9.04 -14.56 32.35
CA ALA A 51 -8.55 -13.47 33.18
C ALA A 51 -9.49 -13.20 34.34
N GLU A 52 -8.91 -12.92 35.50
CA GLU A 52 -9.59 -12.43 36.70
C GLU A 52 -9.07 -11.03 37.03
N VAL A 53 -9.96 -10.17 37.54
CA VAL A 53 -9.60 -8.85 38.05
C VAL A 53 -9.53 -8.97 39.56
N VAL A 54 -8.43 -8.50 40.16
CA VAL A 54 -8.20 -8.51 41.60
C VAL A 54 -7.87 -7.11 42.11
N ASP A 55 -8.16 -6.85 43.39
CA ASP A 55 -7.70 -5.65 44.09
C ASP A 55 -6.19 -5.75 44.46
N VAL A 56 -5.63 -4.68 45.04
CA VAL A 56 -4.22 -4.65 45.51
C VAL A 56 -3.94 -5.75 46.55
N GLY A 57 -4.96 -6.19 47.29
CA GLY A 57 -4.88 -7.30 48.26
C GLY A 57 -5.01 -8.69 47.62
N GLY A 58 -5.18 -8.78 46.30
CA GLY A 58 -5.31 -10.04 45.56
C GLY A 58 -6.69 -10.69 45.64
N ARG A 59 -7.71 -9.98 46.14
CA ARG A 59 -9.10 -10.48 46.21
C ARG A 59 -9.83 -10.26 44.88
N PRO A 60 -10.61 -11.23 44.38
CA PRO A 60 -11.38 -11.06 43.15
C PRO A 60 -12.36 -9.90 43.22
N VAL A 61 -12.42 -9.11 42.14
CA VAL A 61 -13.36 -8.00 41.97
C VAL A 61 -14.41 -8.40 40.93
N GLU A 62 -15.64 -8.61 41.40
CA GLU A 62 -16.75 -9.05 40.55
C GLU A 62 -17.29 -7.93 39.64
N GLY A 63 -18.00 -8.31 38.58
CA GLY A 63 -18.66 -7.37 37.66
C GLY A 63 -17.74 -6.64 36.67
N LYS A 64 -16.42 -6.92 36.67
CA LYS A 64 -15.46 -6.36 35.70
C LYS A 64 -15.24 -7.31 34.53
N ARG A 65 -15.61 -6.89 33.32
CA ARG A 65 -15.38 -7.67 32.09
C ARG A 65 -13.97 -7.40 31.55
N VAL A 66 -13.21 -8.47 31.28
CA VAL A 66 -11.93 -8.41 30.57
C VAL A 66 -12.12 -8.82 29.11
N ILE A 67 -11.49 -8.10 28.19
CA ILE A 67 -11.39 -8.47 26.78
C ILE A 67 -9.95 -8.74 26.39
N PHE A 68 -9.75 -9.67 25.45
CA PHE A 68 -8.46 -9.99 24.88
C PHE A 68 -8.34 -9.51 23.44
N PHE A 69 -7.15 -9.02 23.08
CA PHE A 69 -6.83 -8.70 21.69
C PHE A 69 -5.32 -8.76 21.45
N SER A 70 -4.89 -9.07 20.23
CA SER A 70 -3.49 -8.94 19.84
C SER A 70 -3.28 -7.72 18.94
N ARG A 71 -2.14 -7.05 19.09
CA ARG A 71 -1.64 -6.07 18.11
C ARG A 71 -0.96 -6.77 16.92
N ALA A 72 -0.46 -7.99 17.12
CA ALA A 72 0.09 -8.85 16.08
C ALA A 72 -1.03 -9.63 15.36
N ARG A 73 -2.09 -8.94 14.91
CA ARG A 73 -3.28 -9.55 14.26
C ARG A 73 -2.93 -10.44 13.04
N ARG A 74 -1.74 -10.24 12.47
CA ARG A 74 -1.18 -10.97 11.33
C ARG A 74 -0.53 -12.31 11.73
N ALA A 75 -0.14 -12.47 12.99
CA ALA A 75 0.55 -13.66 13.52
C ALA A 75 -0.24 -14.41 14.60
N LEU A 76 -1.15 -13.72 15.29
CA LEU A 76 -2.11 -14.30 16.21
C LEU A 76 -3.54 -13.86 15.86
N SER A 77 -4.48 -14.81 15.85
CA SER A 77 -5.91 -14.50 15.95
C SER A 77 -6.30 -14.54 17.42
N VAL A 78 -7.00 -13.53 17.94
CA VAL A 78 -7.48 -13.51 19.33
C VAL A 78 -8.92 -13.05 19.37
N THR A 79 -9.81 -13.85 19.95
CA THR A 79 -11.21 -13.44 20.20
C THR A 79 -11.30 -12.58 21.46
N PRO A 80 -12.30 -11.69 21.60
CA PRO A 80 -12.51 -10.92 22.82
C PRO A 80 -12.63 -11.78 24.09
N GLU A 81 -13.09 -13.03 23.94
CA GLU A 81 -13.24 -14.03 25.00
C GLU A 81 -11.93 -14.78 25.31
N GLY A 82 -10.82 -14.48 24.62
CA GLY A 82 -9.49 -15.02 24.91
C GLY A 82 -9.11 -16.30 24.15
N GLU A 83 -9.83 -16.70 23.10
CA GLU A 83 -9.35 -17.80 22.24
C GLU A 83 -8.23 -17.27 21.32
N VAL A 84 -7.03 -17.85 21.45
CA VAL A 84 -5.82 -17.51 20.71
C VAL A 84 -5.57 -18.59 19.67
N THR A 85 -5.32 -18.22 18.42
CA THR A 85 -4.84 -19.12 17.34
C THR A 85 -3.51 -18.62 16.80
N ALA A 86 -2.49 -19.46 16.83
CA ALA A 86 -1.18 -19.15 16.28
C ALA A 86 -1.17 -19.29 14.75
N LYS A 87 -0.76 -18.24 14.04
CA LYS A 87 -0.72 -18.21 12.56
C LYS A 87 0.69 -18.13 12.00
N LYS A 88 1.61 -17.45 12.69
CA LYS A 88 3.00 -17.30 12.24
C LYS A 88 3.97 -17.53 13.40
N PRO A 89 5.13 -18.14 13.14
CA PRO A 89 6.22 -18.20 14.13
C PRO A 89 6.64 -16.82 14.65
N GLY A 90 7.30 -16.81 15.79
CA GLY A 90 7.84 -15.62 16.44
C GLY A 90 7.29 -15.40 17.85
N GLU A 91 7.77 -14.33 18.50
CA GLU A 91 7.27 -13.89 19.80
C GLU A 91 6.20 -12.82 19.63
N HIS A 92 5.04 -13.04 20.25
CA HIS A 92 3.87 -12.20 20.12
C HIS A 92 3.30 -11.84 21.48
N THR A 93 2.43 -10.83 21.52
CA THR A 93 1.74 -10.44 22.75
C THR A 93 0.23 -10.41 22.56
N VAL A 94 -0.48 -10.86 23.59
CA VAL A 94 -1.92 -10.69 23.74
C VAL A 94 -2.18 -9.73 24.89
N VAL A 95 -2.97 -8.69 24.64
CA VAL A 95 -3.36 -7.71 25.64
C VAL A 95 -4.68 -8.14 26.26
N ALA A 96 -4.72 -8.26 27.59
CA ALA A 96 -5.93 -8.38 28.38
C ALA A 96 -6.27 -7.01 28.98
N ARG A 97 -7.52 -6.56 28.83
CA ARG A 97 -7.94 -5.22 29.28
C ARG A 97 -9.32 -5.25 29.92
N VAL A 98 -9.46 -4.56 31.05
CA VAL A 98 -10.78 -4.32 31.67
C VAL A 98 -11.57 -3.31 30.84
N VAL A 99 -12.81 -3.66 30.51
CA VAL A 99 -13.77 -2.76 29.84
C VAL A 99 -14.31 -1.75 30.85
N THR A 100 -14.04 -0.47 30.63
CA THR A 100 -14.68 0.62 31.37
C THR A 100 -15.95 1.07 30.64
N VAL A 101 -17.09 1.06 31.33
CA VAL A 101 -18.34 1.64 30.81
C VAL A 101 -18.24 3.17 30.95
N ARG A 102 -18.51 3.91 29.88
CA ARG A 102 -18.71 5.36 29.97
C ARG A 102 -20.02 5.62 30.71
N GLU A 103 -19.96 6.25 31.88
CA GLU A 103 -21.14 6.93 32.42
C GLU A 103 -21.52 8.08 31.48
N LYS A 104 -22.81 8.16 31.13
CA LYS A 104 -23.35 9.25 30.31
C LYS A 104 -23.18 10.57 31.06
N GLY A 105 -22.53 11.56 30.44
CA GLY A 105 -22.66 12.97 30.85
C GLY A 105 -21.42 13.70 31.34
N VAL A 106 -20.23 13.10 31.38
CA VAL A 106 -18.99 13.83 31.75
C VAL A 106 -17.92 13.70 30.67
N ALA A 107 -17.59 14.83 30.04
CA ALA A 107 -16.47 14.94 29.11
C ALA A 107 -15.17 15.14 29.89
N THR A 108 -14.46 14.05 30.23
CA THR A 108 -13.03 14.09 30.57
C THR A 108 -12.31 12.83 30.08
N ALA A 109 -10.99 12.97 29.92
CA ALA A 109 -10.02 12.04 29.33
C ALA A 109 -10.40 10.54 29.38
N SER A 110 -10.22 9.83 28.27
CA SER A 110 -10.38 8.38 28.16
C SER A 110 -9.66 7.64 29.30
N ARG A 111 -10.36 7.28 30.38
CA ARG A 111 -9.84 6.36 31.39
C ARG A 111 -9.76 4.98 30.75
N ARG A 112 -8.61 4.69 30.14
CA ARG A 112 -8.23 3.33 29.76
C ARG A 112 -8.20 2.51 31.06
N GLY A 113 -9.04 1.48 31.16
CA GLY A 113 -8.96 0.53 32.27
C GLY A 113 -7.57 -0.13 32.34
N PRO A 114 -7.22 -0.76 33.47
CA PRO A 114 -5.96 -1.49 33.60
C PRO A 114 -5.81 -2.51 32.46
N SER A 115 -4.57 -2.76 32.05
CA SER A 115 -4.26 -3.77 31.04
C SER A 115 -2.96 -4.49 31.37
N THR A 116 -2.91 -5.78 31.05
CA THR A 116 -1.70 -6.59 31.15
C THR A 116 -1.46 -7.31 29.81
N THR A 117 -0.26 -7.85 29.63
CA THR A 117 0.15 -8.55 28.41
C THR A 117 0.56 -9.98 28.73
N VAL A 118 0.12 -10.90 27.88
CA VAL A 118 0.53 -12.31 27.86
C VAL A 118 1.51 -12.51 26.72
N LYS A 119 2.68 -13.09 27.00
CA LYS A 119 3.64 -13.51 25.97
C LYS A 119 3.14 -14.79 25.30
N VAL A 120 3.15 -14.81 23.97
CA VAL A 120 2.80 -15.99 23.16
C VAL A 120 3.96 -16.28 22.23
N THR A 121 4.65 -17.40 22.45
CA THR A 121 5.76 -17.86 21.62
C THR A 121 5.23 -18.89 20.63
N VAL A 122 5.44 -18.65 19.34
CA VAL A 122 5.14 -19.61 18.28
C VAL A 122 6.47 -20.09 17.71
N PRO A 123 6.96 -21.29 18.08
CA PRO A 123 8.24 -21.78 17.57
C PRO A 123 8.16 -22.02 16.06
N PHE A 124 9.27 -21.81 15.38
CA PHE A 124 9.39 -22.19 13.97
C PHE A 124 9.33 -23.73 13.85
N PRO A 125 8.63 -24.28 12.85
CA PRO A 125 8.67 -25.71 12.57
C PRO A 125 10.11 -26.15 12.24
N LYS A 126 10.44 -27.42 12.51
CA LYS A 126 11.81 -27.92 12.34
C LYS A 126 12.20 -27.91 10.85
N PRO A 127 13.47 -27.62 10.52
CA PRO A 127 14.00 -27.83 9.17
C PRO A 127 13.80 -29.29 8.73
N ALA A 128 13.40 -29.50 7.47
CA ALA A 128 13.07 -30.81 6.92
C ALA A 128 13.93 -31.20 5.71
N ASN A 129 14.12 -30.29 4.75
CA ASN A 129 14.96 -30.55 3.56
C ASN A 129 15.58 -29.26 2.99
N ILE A 130 16.50 -29.45 2.03
CA ILE A 130 17.07 -28.37 1.21
C ILE A 130 16.65 -28.59 -0.24
N THR A 131 16.25 -27.52 -0.93
CA THR A 131 15.91 -27.52 -2.36
C THR A 131 16.79 -26.55 -3.13
N PHE A 132 17.13 -26.89 -4.38
CA PHE A 132 17.87 -26.00 -5.29
C PHE A 132 16.89 -25.28 -6.22
N LYS A 133 17.10 -23.97 -6.41
CA LYS A 133 16.43 -23.13 -7.42
C LYS A 133 17.49 -22.46 -8.29
N GLY A 134 17.25 -22.34 -9.60
CA GLY A 134 18.20 -21.68 -10.51
C GLY A 134 19.48 -22.48 -10.79
N ALA A 135 19.48 -23.78 -10.51
CA ALA A 135 20.56 -24.71 -10.87
C ALA A 135 20.07 -25.60 -12.03
N PRO A 136 20.44 -25.31 -13.29
CA PRO A 136 20.06 -26.14 -14.43
C PRO A 136 20.92 -27.40 -14.53
N ASP A 137 20.37 -28.47 -15.11
CA ASP A 137 21.11 -29.72 -15.34
C ASP A 137 22.31 -29.55 -16.28
N LYS A 138 22.25 -28.56 -17.18
CA LYS A 138 23.28 -28.25 -18.16
C LYS A 138 23.62 -26.77 -18.18
N MET A 139 24.90 -26.45 -18.34
CA MET A 139 25.42 -25.10 -18.59
C MET A 139 26.64 -25.15 -19.50
N TYR A 140 27.15 -23.99 -19.91
CA TYR A 140 28.31 -23.89 -20.81
C TYR A 140 29.53 -23.31 -20.11
N ALA A 141 30.72 -23.75 -20.50
CA ALA A 141 31.98 -23.23 -19.99
C ALA A 141 32.08 -21.70 -20.21
N GLY A 142 32.61 -21.01 -19.20
CA GLY A 142 32.71 -19.55 -19.11
C GLY A 142 31.39 -18.83 -18.77
N THR A 143 30.24 -19.51 -18.73
CA THR A 143 28.97 -18.89 -18.32
C THR A 143 28.76 -19.02 -16.82
N SER A 144 27.91 -18.15 -16.25
CA SER A 144 27.55 -18.20 -14.84
C SER A 144 26.04 -18.13 -14.65
N VAL A 145 25.53 -18.90 -13.69
CA VAL A 145 24.12 -18.97 -13.30
C VAL A 145 23.99 -18.81 -11.79
N ARG A 146 22.88 -18.23 -11.31
CA ARG A 146 22.65 -18.05 -9.87
C ARG A 146 21.81 -19.20 -9.30
N ALA A 147 22.47 -20.14 -8.63
CA ALA A 147 21.83 -21.19 -7.86
C ALA A 147 21.48 -20.67 -6.45
N LYS A 148 20.32 -21.08 -5.92
CA LYS A 148 19.88 -20.79 -4.55
C LYS A 148 19.51 -22.10 -3.86
N ALA A 149 20.15 -22.38 -2.73
CA ALA A 149 19.72 -23.45 -1.82
C ALA A 149 18.76 -22.88 -0.77
N THR A 150 17.57 -23.46 -0.66
CA THR A 150 16.52 -23.01 0.28
C THR A 150 16.14 -24.13 1.23
N ILE A 151 16.13 -23.86 2.54
CA ILE A 151 15.70 -24.80 3.57
C ILE A 151 14.17 -24.73 3.69
N LEU A 152 13.50 -25.87 3.59
CA LEU A 152 12.07 -26.00 3.90
C LEU A 152 11.92 -26.61 5.28
N ASP A 153 10.90 -26.17 6.02
CA ASP A 153 10.50 -26.79 7.27
C ASP A 153 9.57 -28.00 7.07
N THR A 154 9.21 -28.67 8.16
CA THR A 154 8.30 -29.83 8.14
C THR A 154 6.89 -29.51 7.63
N ALA A 155 6.51 -28.23 7.54
CA ALA A 155 5.25 -27.78 6.96
C ALA A 155 5.39 -27.37 5.48
N GLY A 156 6.56 -27.55 4.88
CA GLY A 156 6.86 -27.19 3.49
C GLY A 156 7.07 -25.69 3.27
N ILE A 157 7.28 -24.91 4.33
CA ILE A 157 7.47 -23.46 4.26
C ILE A 157 8.96 -23.13 4.18
N GLU A 158 9.33 -22.18 3.30
CA GLU A 158 10.71 -21.69 3.21
C GLU A 158 11.15 -20.97 4.49
N ARG A 159 12.27 -21.42 5.07
CA ARG A 159 12.90 -20.84 6.26
C ARG A 159 13.92 -19.77 5.85
N ASN A 160 13.42 -18.55 5.67
CA ASN A 160 14.25 -17.39 5.29
C ASN A 160 15.18 -16.90 6.42
N ASP A 161 14.97 -17.38 7.64
CA ASP A 161 15.83 -17.12 8.79
C ASP A 161 17.06 -18.06 8.86
N LEU A 162 17.09 -19.08 7.99
CA LEU A 162 18.17 -20.06 7.93
C LEU A 162 18.92 -19.93 6.61
N THR A 163 20.20 -20.32 6.61
CA THR A 163 21.05 -20.28 5.42
C THR A 163 21.64 -21.65 5.14
N ALA A 164 21.74 -22.00 3.87
CA ALA A 164 22.45 -23.18 3.41
C ALA A 164 23.72 -22.74 2.67
N SER A 165 24.86 -23.28 3.08
CA SER A 165 26.12 -23.13 2.36
C SER A 165 26.16 -24.07 1.16
N MET A 166 26.73 -23.63 0.05
CA MET A 166 26.90 -24.46 -1.14
C MET A 166 28.38 -24.69 -1.44
N SER A 167 28.68 -25.86 -1.99
CA SER A 167 30.01 -26.27 -2.41
C SER A 167 29.94 -27.04 -3.72
N SER A 168 31.05 -27.10 -4.45
CA SER A 168 31.19 -27.86 -5.69
C SER A 168 32.17 -29.02 -5.47
N SER A 169 31.86 -30.18 -6.06
CA SER A 169 32.74 -31.36 -6.03
C SER A 169 34.03 -31.18 -6.85
N SER A 170 34.08 -30.22 -7.78
CA SER A 170 35.26 -29.90 -8.58
C SER A 170 35.28 -28.43 -8.97
N ARG A 171 36.14 -27.64 -8.32
CA ARG A 171 36.31 -26.20 -8.61
C ARG A 171 36.90 -25.94 -9.99
N GLU A 172 37.63 -26.89 -10.57
CA GLU A 172 38.21 -26.79 -11.92
C GLU A 172 37.16 -26.94 -13.02
N VAL A 173 36.05 -27.65 -12.75
CA VAL A 173 34.92 -27.79 -13.68
C VAL A 173 33.90 -26.68 -13.44
N LEU A 174 33.56 -26.43 -12.17
CA LEU A 174 32.58 -25.42 -11.77
C LEU A 174 32.91 -24.91 -10.36
N SER A 175 33.02 -23.59 -10.20
CA SER A 175 33.08 -22.96 -8.88
C SER A 175 31.73 -22.37 -8.51
N ILE A 176 31.35 -22.46 -7.23
CA ILE A 176 30.20 -21.76 -6.68
C ILE A 176 30.66 -20.85 -5.53
N ASP A 177 30.25 -19.58 -5.57
CA ASP A 177 30.59 -18.60 -4.54
C ASP A 177 29.57 -18.57 -3.39
N ALA A 178 29.84 -17.76 -2.36
CA ALA A 178 28.97 -17.64 -1.19
C ALA A 178 27.60 -17.00 -1.49
N PHE A 179 27.46 -16.32 -2.63
CA PHE A 179 26.22 -15.67 -3.07
C PHE A 179 25.40 -16.55 -4.04
N GLY A 180 25.92 -17.74 -4.35
CA GLY A 180 25.27 -18.75 -5.19
C GLY A 180 25.57 -18.63 -6.69
N PHE A 181 26.55 -17.83 -7.10
CA PHE A 181 26.96 -17.78 -8.51
C PHE A 181 27.81 -19.02 -8.83
N ALA A 182 27.24 -19.91 -9.63
CA ALA A 182 27.88 -21.09 -10.19
C ALA A 182 28.47 -20.75 -11.56
N THR A 183 29.80 -20.75 -11.66
CA THR A 183 30.55 -20.44 -12.88
C THR A 183 31.21 -21.71 -13.41
N GLY A 184 30.87 -22.09 -14.64
CA GLY A 184 31.47 -23.23 -15.33
C GLY A 184 32.81 -22.83 -15.94
N HIS A 185 33.86 -23.62 -15.72
CA HIS A 185 35.22 -23.33 -16.17
C HIS A 185 35.66 -24.25 -17.30
N ALA A 186 35.39 -25.55 -17.16
CA ALA A 186 35.78 -26.57 -18.13
C ALA A 186 34.66 -27.60 -18.32
N PRO A 187 34.57 -28.27 -19.49
CA PRO A 187 33.58 -29.31 -19.70
C PRO A 187 33.74 -30.47 -18.72
N GLY A 188 32.61 -30.95 -18.19
CA GLY A 188 32.61 -32.06 -17.23
C GLY A 188 31.33 -32.11 -16.39
N LYS A 189 31.13 -33.24 -15.72
CA LYS A 189 30.04 -33.39 -14.74
C LYS A 189 30.54 -33.03 -13.34
N VAL A 190 29.72 -32.29 -12.62
CA VAL A 190 30.04 -31.78 -11.28
C VAL A 190 28.79 -31.87 -10.39
N THR A 191 28.98 -32.20 -9.13
CA THR A 191 27.88 -32.18 -8.15
C THR A 191 28.06 -30.96 -7.25
N ILE A 192 27.05 -30.11 -7.21
CA ILE A 192 26.93 -29.07 -6.19
C ILE A 192 26.21 -29.64 -4.98
N LYS A 193 26.70 -29.32 -3.78
CA LYS A 193 26.18 -29.79 -2.50
C LYS A 193 25.83 -28.62 -1.63
N ALA A 194 24.61 -28.62 -1.09
CA ALA A 194 24.12 -27.64 -0.14
C ALA A 194 23.99 -28.26 1.25
N THR A 195 24.47 -27.57 2.28
CA THR A 195 24.41 -28.01 3.68
C THR A 195 23.98 -26.86 4.60
N GLY A 196 23.14 -27.16 5.59
CA GLY A 196 22.66 -26.18 6.58
C GLY A 196 21.71 -26.85 7.57
N GLU A 197 21.74 -26.44 8.84
CA GLU A 197 20.88 -27.01 9.91
C GLU A 197 20.92 -28.54 10.03
N GLY A 198 22.09 -29.16 9.79
CA GLY A 198 22.24 -30.62 9.79
C GLY A 198 21.61 -31.34 8.59
N LEU A 199 21.04 -30.60 7.64
CA LEU A 199 20.51 -31.10 6.38
C LEU A 199 21.57 -31.04 5.27
N SER A 200 21.39 -31.88 4.25
CA SER A 200 22.21 -31.89 3.05
C SER A 200 21.36 -32.20 1.82
N ALA A 201 21.64 -31.55 0.70
CA ALA A 201 21.10 -31.89 -0.61
C ALA A 201 22.20 -31.77 -1.68
N GLU A 202 22.07 -32.55 -2.75
CA GLU A 202 23.02 -32.57 -3.86
C GLU A 202 22.27 -32.39 -5.18
N HIS A 203 22.91 -31.72 -6.13
CA HIS A 203 22.40 -31.53 -7.48
C HIS A 203 23.55 -31.66 -8.48
N THR A 204 23.38 -32.49 -9.50
CA THR A 204 24.42 -32.73 -10.52
C THR A 204 24.18 -31.84 -11.72
N MET A 205 25.24 -31.16 -12.15
CA MET A 205 25.27 -30.29 -13.32
C MET A 205 26.31 -30.80 -14.32
N GLU A 206 26.03 -30.61 -15.60
CA GLU A 206 26.96 -30.87 -16.70
C GLU A 206 27.40 -29.56 -17.36
N VAL A 207 28.70 -29.29 -17.32
CA VAL A 207 29.32 -28.18 -18.03
C VAL A 207 29.70 -28.67 -19.43
N LEU A 208 29.16 -28.02 -20.45
CA LEU A 208 29.42 -28.29 -21.86
C LEU A 208 30.49 -27.33 -22.39
N ALA A 209 31.17 -27.72 -23.47
CA ALA A 209 32.04 -26.81 -24.20
C ALA A 209 31.20 -25.66 -24.79
N ASN A 210 31.69 -24.42 -24.66
CA ASN A 210 31.02 -23.24 -25.20
C ASN A 210 31.43 -23.03 -26.66
N PRO A 211 30.52 -23.21 -27.64
CA PRO A 211 30.83 -23.08 -29.07
C PRO A 211 30.92 -21.63 -29.57
N VAL A 212 30.57 -20.63 -28.74
CA VAL A 212 30.44 -19.23 -29.17
C VAL A 212 31.80 -18.61 -29.45
N ALA A 213 32.00 -18.18 -30.69
CA ALA A 213 33.20 -17.49 -31.15
C ALA A 213 33.00 -15.97 -31.31
N SER A 214 31.78 -15.51 -31.61
CA SER A 214 31.46 -14.07 -31.71
C SER A 214 30.03 -13.75 -31.24
N ILE A 215 29.80 -12.47 -30.91
CA ILE A 215 28.50 -11.93 -30.53
C ILE A 215 28.20 -10.73 -31.43
N ASP A 216 27.08 -10.77 -32.15
CA ASP A 216 26.51 -9.62 -32.86
C ASP A 216 25.54 -8.90 -31.92
N LEU A 217 25.97 -7.76 -31.36
CA LEU A 217 25.16 -6.99 -30.42
C LEU A 217 24.49 -5.81 -31.10
N LEU A 218 23.16 -5.86 -31.19
CA LEU A 218 22.33 -4.81 -31.81
C LEU A 218 21.56 -4.04 -30.75
N ALA A 219 21.43 -2.73 -30.93
CA ALA A 219 20.58 -1.87 -30.13
C ALA A 219 19.36 -1.44 -30.96
N SER A 220 18.18 -1.47 -30.37
CA SER A 220 16.94 -0.97 -31.01
C SER A 220 16.98 0.54 -31.31
N ALA A 221 17.74 1.31 -30.53
CA ALA A 221 18.01 2.73 -30.75
C ALA A 221 19.38 3.12 -30.19
N SER A 222 20.00 4.15 -30.77
CA SER A 222 21.32 4.67 -30.36
C SER A 222 21.30 6.07 -29.75
N ASP A 223 20.25 6.85 -30.00
CA ASP A 223 20.02 8.19 -29.46
C ASP A 223 18.61 8.24 -28.86
N VAL A 224 18.55 8.31 -27.53
CA VAL A 224 17.31 8.19 -26.75
C VAL A 224 17.22 9.27 -25.67
N ARG A 225 16.07 9.38 -25.00
CA ARG A 225 15.92 10.23 -23.82
C ARG A 225 16.12 9.40 -22.55
N THR A 226 16.48 10.05 -21.46
CA THR A 226 16.39 9.46 -20.12
C THR A 226 14.99 8.89 -19.90
N GLY A 227 14.93 7.66 -19.37
CA GLY A 227 13.70 6.90 -19.16
C GLY A 227 13.14 6.15 -20.37
N ASP A 228 13.66 6.35 -21.58
CA ASP A 228 13.28 5.50 -22.74
C ASP A 228 13.92 4.11 -22.57
N VAL A 229 13.15 3.05 -22.80
CA VAL A 229 13.65 1.66 -22.73
C VAL A 229 14.25 1.26 -24.06
N VAL A 230 15.50 0.80 -24.04
CA VAL A 230 16.23 0.30 -25.20
C VAL A 230 16.41 -1.20 -25.06
N THR A 231 15.98 -1.96 -26.06
CA THR A 231 16.26 -3.39 -26.15
C THR A 231 17.58 -3.62 -26.88
N PHE A 232 18.44 -4.44 -26.29
CA PHE A 232 19.66 -4.97 -26.87
C PHE A 232 19.48 -6.46 -27.19
N THR A 233 19.88 -6.87 -28.38
CA THR A 233 19.78 -8.26 -28.84
C THR A 233 21.16 -8.77 -29.20
N ALA A 234 21.58 -9.87 -28.57
CA ALA A 234 22.84 -10.55 -28.82
C ALA A 234 22.62 -11.81 -29.68
N GLY A 235 23.05 -11.78 -30.93
CA GLY A 235 23.13 -12.96 -31.79
C GLY A 235 24.47 -13.68 -31.59
N LEU A 236 24.44 -14.95 -31.19
CA LEU A 236 25.66 -15.73 -30.94
C LEU A 236 26.06 -16.50 -32.19
N ARG A 237 27.36 -16.53 -32.53
CA ARG A 237 27.88 -17.32 -33.65
C ARG A 237 29.01 -18.24 -33.25
N ASP A 238 29.10 -19.39 -33.90
CA ASP A 238 30.23 -20.30 -33.78
C ASP A 238 31.43 -19.85 -34.63
N ALA A 239 32.54 -20.61 -34.56
CA ALA A 239 33.75 -20.32 -35.33
C ALA A 239 33.57 -20.39 -36.86
N LYS A 240 32.47 -20.98 -37.35
CA LYS A 240 32.11 -21.04 -38.78
C LYS A 240 31.15 -19.92 -39.18
N GLY A 241 30.77 -19.05 -38.25
CA GLY A 241 29.82 -17.96 -38.46
C GLY A 241 28.34 -18.39 -38.46
N GLN A 242 28.05 -19.62 -38.03
CA GLN A 242 26.68 -20.14 -37.90
C GLN A 242 26.06 -19.70 -36.57
N GLU A 243 24.76 -19.42 -36.58
CA GLU A 243 24.03 -19.00 -35.38
C GLU A 243 23.95 -20.13 -34.35
N VAL A 244 24.16 -19.79 -33.08
CA VAL A 244 24.06 -20.72 -31.95
C VAL A 244 23.03 -20.21 -30.95
N GLY A 245 22.07 -21.06 -30.58
CA GLY A 245 21.02 -20.73 -29.61
C GLY A 245 21.17 -21.45 -28.27
N GLY A 246 20.36 -21.04 -27.29
CA GLY A 246 20.22 -21.74 -26.01
C GLY A 246 21.37 -21.54 -25.01
N ILE A 247 22.27 -20.58 -25.26
CA ILE A 247 23.38 -20.24 -24.37
C ILE A 247 23.07 -18.90 -23.68
N PRO A 248 23.13 -18.81 -22.34
CA PRO A 248 22.85 -17.56 -21.63
C PRO A 248 23.83 -16.46 -22.00
N VAL A 249 23.30 -15.27 -22.29
CA VAL A 249 24.06 -14.03 -22.45
C VAL A 249 23.90 -13.20 -21.19
N GLN A 250 25.01 -12.69 -20.66
CA GLN A 250 24.98 -11.74 -19.56
C GLN A 250 25.13 -10.32 -20.09
N TYR A 251 24.24 -9.44 -19.67
CA TYR A 251 24.28 -8.03 -20.01
C TYR A 251 24.75 -7.20 -18.81
N SER A 252 25.63 -6.25 -19.08
CA SER A 252 26.09 -5.24 -18.12
C SER A 252 26.28 -3.91 -18.84
N PHE A 253 26.50 -2.82 -18.08
CA PHE A 253 26.77 -1.52 -18.69
C PHE A 253 27.86 -0.75 -17.96
N LEU A 254 28.54 0.11 -18.71
CA LEU A 254 29.38 1.18 -18.20
C LEU A 254 28.72 2.51 -18.54
N ALA A 255 28.54 3.37 -17.55
CA ALA A 255 27.89 4.65 -17.73
C ALA A 255 28.89 5.81 -17.57
N ARG A 256 28.76 6.81 -18.44
CA ARG A 256 29.50 8.08 -18.42
C ARG A 256 28.47 9.22 -18.42
N PRO A 257 28.06 9.71 -17.24
CA PRO A 257 27.08 10.79 -17.15
C PRO A 257 27.60 12.08 -17.78
N ASP A 258 26.69 12.92 -18.27
CA ASP A 258 27.03 14.27 -18.75
C ASP A 258 27.44 15.20 -17.59
N ASP A 259 26.96 14.95 -16.37
CA ASP A 259 27.37 15.65 -15.14
C ASP A 259 28.42 14.84 -14.37
N ALA A 260 29.50 15.51 -13.95
CA ALA A 260 30.61 14.91 -13.22
C ALA A 260 30.48 15.00 -11.68
N PHE A 261 29.47 15.70 -11.15
CA PHE A 261 29.34 16.02 -9.72
C PHE A 261 28.23 15.24 -8.97
N GLY A 262 27.72 14.14 -9.54
CA GLY A 262 26.62 13.34 -8.97
C GLY A 262 27.00 11.93 -8.49
N GLN A 263 25.99 11.15 -8.07
CA GLN A 263 26.11 9.70 -7.90
C GLN A 263 26.50 9.04 -9.23
N ALA A 264 27.18 7.89 -9.20
CA ALA A 264 27.53 7.14 -10.41
C ALA A 264 26.30 6.99 -11.31
N ALA A 265 26.44 7.22 -12.62
CA ALA A 265 25.30 7.22 -13.55
C ALA A 265 24.46 5.95 -13.41
N THR A 266 23.26 6.11 -12.86
CA THR A 266 22.34 5.02 -12.60
C THR A 266 21.61 4.65 -13.88
N GLY A 267 21.21 3.39 -13.93
CA GLY A 267 20.58 2.74 -15.06
C GLY A 267 20.29 1.30 -14.67
N GLN A 268 19.31 0.69 -15.30
CA GLN A 268 18.96 -0.70 -15.07
C GLN A 268 19.11 -1.46 -16.37
N ILE A 269 19.76 -2.63 -16.33
CA ILE A 269 19.76 -3.58 -17.43
C ILE A 269 19.26 -4.93 -16.93
N ASP A 270 18.20 -5.42 -17.55
CA ASP A 270 17.69 -6.76 -17.33
C ASP A 270 18.47 -7.74 -18.22
N GLN A 271 18.54 -9.01 -17.81
CA GLN A 271 19.27 -10.04 -18.57
C GLN A 271 18.50 -10.51 -19.83
N ASP A 272 17.30 -9.96 -20.07
CA ASP A 272 16.59 -10.07 -21.34
C ASP A 272 17.04 -9.00 -22.37
N GLY A 273 18.01 -8.16 -22.00
CA GLY A 273 18.59 -7.12 -22.85
C GLY A 273 17.83 -5.78 -22.81
N ARG A 274 16.76 -5.64 -22.02
CA ARG A 274 16.11 -4.33 -21.82
C ARG A 274 16.97 -3.47 -20.91
N PHE A 275 17.14 -2.21 -21.30
CA PHE A 275 17.95 -1.24 -20.59
C PHE A 275 17.23 0.11 -20.50
N VAL A 276 17.37 0.77 -19.36
CA VAL A 276 16.91 2.15 -19.16
C VAL A 276 18.02 2.99 -18.52
N ALA A 277 18.24 4.18 -19.08
CA ALA A 277 19.12 5.18 -18.50
C ALA A 277 18.31 6.07 -17.53
N GLU A 278 18.79 6.22 -16.30
CA GLU A 278 18.20 7.12 -15.30
C GLU A 278 18.86 8.51 -15.30
N ALA A 279 20.03 8.66 -15.93
CA ALA A 279 20.70 9.93 -16.10
C ALA A 279 21.04 10.22 -17.57
N PRO A 280 21.26 11.48 -17.96
CA PRO A 280 21.82 11.82 -19.26
C PRO A 280 23.30 11.42 -19.34
N GLY A 281 23.72 10.86 -20.46
CA GLY A 281 25.11 10.43 -20.66
C GLY A 281 25.28 9.36 -21.73
N LEU A 282 26.50 8.82 -21.82
CA LEU A 282 26.84 7.69 -22.69
C LEU A 282 26.81 6.39 -21.89
N TYR A 283 26.11 5.39 -22.41
CA TYR A 283 25.98 4.07 -21.81
C TYR A 283 26.52 3.03 -22.77
N THR A 284 27.58 2.34 -22.37
CA THR A 284 28.17 1.24 -23.15
C THR A 284 27.66 -0.07 -22.58
N ILE A 285 26.81 -0.75 -23.34
CA ILE A 285 26.32 -2.09 -23.01
C ILE A 285 27.37 -3.10 -23.40
N VAL A 286 27.62 -4.05 -22.52
CA VAL A 286 28.52 -5.18 -22.74
C VAL A 286 27.69 -6.46 -22.61
N ALA A 287 27.62 -7.21 -23.70
CA ALA A 287 27.08 -8.56 -23.74
C ALA A 287 28.23 -9.55 -23.63
N THR A 288 28.14 -10.50 -22.71
CA THR A 288 29.16 -11.53 -22.49
C THR A 288 28.55 -12.93 -22.58
N CYS A 289 29.27 -13.83 -23.21
CA CYS A 289 28.94 -15.25 -23.26
C CYS A 289 30.25 -16.03 -23.21
N GLY A 290 30.60 -16.53 -22.02
CA GLY A 290 31.91 -17.10 -21.81
C GLY A 290 33.01 -16.04 -21.83
N SER A 291 34.09 -16.34 -22.54
CA SER A 291 35.17 -15.40 -22.83
C SER A 291 34.85 -14.42 -23.96
N THR A 292 33.79 -14.66 -24.72
CA THR A 292 33.39 -13.84 -25.86
C THR A 292 32.57 -12.65 -25.37
N THR A 293 32.93 -11.45 -25.85
CA THR A 293 32.25 -10.21 -25.48
C THR A 293 31.98 -9.34 -26.69
N ALA A 294 30.86 -8.62 -26.68
CA ALA A 294 30.56 -7.55 -27.61
C ALA A 294 30.09 -6.32 -26.85
N ARG A 295 30.30 -5.14 -27.44
CA ARG A 295 29.90 -3.87 -26.86
C ARG A 295 29.28 -2.95 -27.88
N THR A 296 28.31 -2.18 -27.43
CA THR A 296 27.71 -1.09 -28.21
C THR A 296 27.40 0.08 -27.27
N THR A 297 27.33 1.29 -27.78
CA THR A 297 27.14 2.50 -26.98
C THR A 297 25.90 3.24 -27.44
N VAL A 298 25.09 3.70 -26.48
CA VAL A 298 23.92 4.55 -26.70
C VAL A 298 24.07 5.88 -25.96
N ARG A 299 23.50 6.95 -26.52
CA ARG A 299 23.43 8.27 -25.89
C ARG A 299 22.03 8.48 -25.32
N ALA A 300 21.97 8.74 -24.01
CA ALA A 300 20.76 9.23 -23.35
C ALA A 300 20.83 10.75 -23.19
N LYS A 301 19.85 11.48 -23.73
CA LYS A 301 19.68 12.92 -23.56
C LYS A 301 18.67 13.21 -22.47
N LYS A 302 18.82 14.32 -21.76
CA LYS A 302 17.86 14.69 -20.71
C LYS A 302 16.46 14.93 -21.29
N ARG A 303 15.44 14.45 -20.58
CA ARG A 303 14.00 14.65 -20.84
C ARG A 303 13.55 16.08 -20.44
N PHE A 304 14.28 17.14 -20.85
CA PHE A 304 14.06 18.55 -20.42
C PHE A 304 12.74 19.21 -20.89
N LYS A 305 11.93 18.55 -21.74
CA LYS A 305 10.79 19.22 -22.40
C LYS A 305 9.44 19.02 -21.72
N ILE A 306 9.39 18.28 -20.61
CA ILE A 306 8.11 17.94 -19.96
C ILE A 306 7.77 18.82 -18.76
N GLU A 307 8.76 19.46 -18.11
CA GLU A 307 8.53 20.29 -16.93
C GLU A 307 7.58 21.45 -17.25
N ARG A 308 6.49 21.55 -16.49
CA ARG A 308 5.44 22.55 -16.65
C ARG A 308 5.07 23.13 -15.29
N LYS A 309 4.48 24.33 -15.30
CA LYS A 309 3.99 24.98 -14.08
C LYS A 309 2.55 24.58 -13.83
N LEU A 310 2.20 24.34 -12.57
CA LEU A 310 0.82 24.31 -12.11
C LEU A 310 0.41 25.71 -11.65
N LYS A 311 -0.71 26.20 -12.15
CA LYS A 311 -1.34 27.45 -11.71
C LYS A 311 -2.53 27.11 -10.83
N ILE A 312 -2.61 27.71 -9.64
CA ILE A 312 -3.80 27.64 -8.79
C ILE A 312 -4.94 28.37 -9.51
N VAL A 313 -6.08 27.71 -9.61
CA VAL A 313 -7.31 28.28 -10.17
C VAL A 313 -8.25 28.71 -9.04
N GLY A 314 -8.47 27.86 -8.04
CA GLY A 314 -9.23 28.21 -6.85
C GLY A 314 -9.14 27.18 -5.72
N GLN A 315 -9.77 27.50 -4.60
CA GLN A 315 -9.81 26.67 -3.39
C GLN A 315 -11.20 26.73 -2.74
N GLY A 316 -11.81 25.56 -2.52
CA GLY A 316 -12.94 25.34 -1.63
C GLY A 316 -12.45 24.94 -0.24
N ARG A 317 -12.19 25.93 0.62
CA ARG A 317 -11.57 25.74 1.94
C ARG A 317 -12.47 24.97 2.91
N VAL A 318 -11.86 24.05 3.64
CA VAL A 318 -12.41 23.37 4.83
C VAL A 318 -11.36 23.47 5.94
N ASP A 319 -11.67 24.19 7.01
CA ASP A 319 -10.73 24.56 8.08
C ASP A 319 -11.15 24.10 9.48
N ASP A 320 -12.34 23.52 9.59
CA ASP A 320 -12.96 23.03 10.83
C ASP A 320 -12.85 21.51 11.00
N THR A 321 -12.54 20.78 9.92
CA THR A 321 -12.37 19.32 9.90
C THR A 321 -11.36 18.88 8.85
N HIS A 322 -10.90 17.63 8.96
CA HIS A 322 -10.20 16.98 7.87
C HIS A 322 -11.15 16.61 6.72
N THR A 323 -10.71 16.85 5.48
CA THR A 323 -11.44 16.46 4.25
C THR A 323 -10.98 15.08 3.79
N SER A 324 -11.85 14.24 3.21
CA SER A 324 -11.49 12.92 2.68
C SER A 324 -11.51 12.88 1.14
N ASP A 325 -11.88 11.74 0.53
CA ASP A 325 -11.89 11.57 -0.91
C ASP A 325 -12.84 12.56 -1.61
N LEU A 326 -12.63 12.74 -2.92
CA LEU A 326 -13.46 13.59 -3.77
C LEU A 326 -14.07 12.83 -4.94
N TRP A 327 -15.11 13.42 -5.52
CA TRP A 327 -15.56 13.06 -6.86
C TRP A 327 -16.11 14.30 -7.59
N VAL A 328 -15.59 14.56 -8.79
CA VAL A 328 -15.97 15.65 -9.69
C VAL A 328 -16.76 15.08 -10.86
N TRP A 329 -17.83 15.75 -11.27
CA TRP A 329 -18.66 15.33 -12.40
C TRP A 329 -19.36 16.53 -13.07
N GLU A 330 -19.84 16.32 -14.30
CA GLU A 330 -20.81 17.20 -14.95
C GLU A 330 -22.24 16.76 -14.56
N GLY A 331 -23.02 17.67 -13.98
CA GLY A 331 -24.41 17.42 -13.61
C GLY A 331 -25.33 17.33 -14.83
N VAL A 332 -26.56 16.84 -14.63
CA VAL A 332 -27.53 16.69 -15.72
C VAL A 332 -27.97 18.02 -16.36
N ASP A 333 -27.65 19.15 -15.72
CA ASP A 333 -27.90 20.51 -16.18
C ASP A 333 -26.70 21.13 -16.93
N GLY A 334 -25.63 20.36 -17.14
CA GLY A 334 -24.41 20.78 -17.84
C GLY A 334 -23.43 21.59 -16.99
N ARG A 335 -23.71 21.81 -15.70
CA ARG A 335 -22.80 22.45 -14.74
C ARG A 335 -21.83 21.45 -14.16
N ASP A 336 -20.74 21.94 -13.57
CA ASP A 336 -19.74 21.08 -12.94
C ASP A 336 -19.83 21.12 -11.42
N TYR A 337 -19.79 19.94 -10.81
CA TYR A 337 -19.93 19.76 -9.37
C TYR A 337 -18.82 18.89 -8.80
N CYS A 338 -18.56 19.06 -7.51
CA CYS A 338 -17.67 18.19 -6.75
C CYS A 338 -18.34 17.79 -5.44
N VAL A 339 -18.06 16.58 -4.94
CA VAL A 339 -18.42 16.14 -3.60
C VAL A 339 -17.14 15.76 -2.88
N THR A 340 -17.04 16.09 -1.60
CA THR A 340 -15.93 15.69 -0.72
C THR A 340 -16.48 15.16 0.59
N GLY A 341 -15.92 14.08 1.13
CA GLY A 341 -16.26 13.61 2.47
C GLY A 341 -15.46 14.32 3.57
N THR A 342 -15.67 13.89 4.82
CA THR A 342 -14.92 14.36 6.00
C THR A 342 -14.34 13.19 6.78
N TRP A 343 -13.16 13.39 7.38
CA TRP A 343 -12.43 12.34 8.09
C TRP A 343 -12.30 12.62 9.58
N GLY A 344 -12.67 11.63 10.41
CA GLY A 344 -12.42 11.68 11.85
C GLY A 344 -13.24 12.72 12.61
N ALA A 345 -14.35 13.20 12.05
CA ALA A 345 -15.14 14.32 12.53
C ALA A 345 -16.64 13.99 12.65
N ASN A 346 -17.49 14.69 11.89
CA ASN A 346 -18.93 14.83 12.09
C ASN A 346 -19.80 14.08 11.07
N GLY A 347 -19.20 13.38 10.10
CA GLY A 347 -19.95 12.61 9.10
C GLY A 347 -20.56 13.48 8.00
N ASP A 348 -19.97 14.63 7.72
CA ASP A 348 -20.40 15.50 6.62
C ASP A 348 -19.84 15.05 5.28
N ALA A 349 -20.65 15.21 4.23
CA ALA A 349 -20.24 15.30 2.84
C ALA A 349 -20.60 16.67 2.29
N HIS A 350 -19.62 17.40 1.75
CA HIS A 350 -19.82 18.73 1.18
C HIS A 350 -19.99 18.63 -0.34
N PHE A 351 -21.02 19.27 -0.85
CA PHE A 351 -21.28 19.43 -2.28
C PHE A 351 -20.88 20.84 -2.71
N TRP A 352 -20.18 20.92 -3.83
CA TRP A 352 -19.56 22.11 -4.36
C TRP A 352 -20.04 22.36 -5.79
N ASP A 353 -20.40 23.60 -6.11
CA ASP A 353 -20.45 24.08 -7.48
C ASP A 353 -19.04 24.50 -7.89
N VAL A 354 -18.51 23.83 -8.92
CA VAL A 354 -17.17 24.07 -9.47
C VAL A 354 -17.22 24.45 -10.96
N THR A 355 -18.39 24.85 -11.46
CA THR A 355 -18.59 25.32 -12.85
C THR A 355 -17.62 26.44 -13.20
N ASN A 356 -17.36 27.33 -12.24
CA ASN A 356 -16.22 28.23 -12.27
C ASN A 356 -15.22 27.81 -11.18
N PRO A 357 -14.15 27.07 -11.50
CA PRO A 357 -13.19 26.60 -10.49
C PRO A 357 -12.46 27.73 -9.76
N GLY A 358 -12.50 28.97 -10.27
CA GLY A 358 -11.96 30.14 -9.57
C GLY A 358 -12.90 30.75 -8.52
N ASP A 359 -14.17 30.36 -8.52
CA ASP A 359 -15.23 30.81 -7.60
C ASP A 359 -16.05 29.60 -7.12
N MET A 360 -15.37 28.63 -6.50
CA MET A 360 -16.03 27.42 -5.97
C MET A 360 -16.93 27.76 -4.80
N LYS A 361 -18.13 27.15 -4.77
CA LYS A 361 -19.12 27.40 -3.72
C LYS A 361 -19.60 26.11 -3.12
N ARG A 362 -19.53 25.99 -1.79
CA ARG A 362 -20.24 24.93 -1.07
C ARG A 362 -21.74 25.19 -1.16
N ILE A 363 -22.46 24.36 -1.90
CA ILE A 363 -23.89 24.53 -2.20
C ILE A 363 -24.80 23.67 -1.31
N ALA A 364 -24.27 22.56 -0.77
CA ALA A 364 -24.98 21.73 0.20
C ALA A 364 -24.01 20.98 1.11
N THR A 365 -24.50 20.54 2.26
CA THR A 365 -23.84 19.57 3.14
C THR A 365 -24.85 18.50 3.51
N VAL A 366 -24.48 17.24 3.30
CA VAL A 366 -25.25 16.08 3.78
C VAL A 366 -24.55 15.54 5.02
N ASN A 367 -25.22 15.57 6.16
CA ASN A 367 -24.74 14.94 7.37
C ASN A 367 -25.33 13.53 7.48
N VAL A 368 -24.47 12.53 7.67
CA VAL A 368 -24.86 11.16 8.00
C VAL A 368 -24.33 10.81 9.39
N ASP A 369 -25.04 9.97 10.15
CA ASP A 369 -24.56 9.50 11.46
C ASP A 369 -23.32 8.60 11.27
N ALA A 370 -22.16 9.24 11.22
CA ALA A 370 -20.83 8.66 11.02
C ALA A 370 -19.78 9.58 11.65
N ARG A 371 -18.61 9.01 11.92
CA ARG A 371 -17.42 9.80 12.26
C ARG A 371 -16.62 10.17 11.01
N THR A 372 -16.68 9.32 10.00
CA THR A 372 -15.93 9.47 8.76
C THR A 372 -16.85 9.12 7.59
N VAL A 373 -16.97 10.03 6.64
CA VAL A 373 -17.39 9.74 5.26
C VAL A 373 -16.09 9.65 4.48
N ASN A 374 -15.55 8.45 4.33
CA ASN A 374 -14.18 8.30 3.85
C ASN A 374 -14.08 8.42 2.33
N ASP A 375 -15.13 7.96 1.66
CA ASP A 375 -15.17 7.79 0.23
C ASP A 375 -16.54 8.22 -0.31
N VAL A 376 -16.51 8.85 -1.47
CA VAL A 376 -17.66 9.41 -2.18
C VAL A 376 -17.50 9.10 -3.67
N LYS A 377 -18.57 8.60 -4.30
CA LYS A 377 -18.57 8.27 -5.74
C LYS A 377 -19.89 8.69 -6.37
N VAL A 378 -19.84 9.22 -7.59
CA VAL A 378 -21.04 9.59 -8.36
C VAL A 378 -21.13 8.71 -9.61
N SER A 379 -22.33 8.25 -9.94
CA SER A 379 -22.60 7.47 -11.16
C SER A 379 -22.20 8.24 -12.41
N GLN A 380 -21.85 7.51 -13.48
CA GLN A 380 -21.43 8.11 -14.74
C GLN A 380 -22.47 9.04 -15.38
N ASP A 381 -23.76 8.82 -15.10
CA ASP A 381 -24.86 9.67 -15.56
C ASP A 381 -25.14 10.90 -14.66
N GLY A 382 -24.36 11.07 -13.58
CA GLY A 382 -24.43 12.22 -12.68
C GLY A 382 -25.68 12.26 -11.78
N ARG A 383 -26.41 11.15 -11.63
CA ARG A 383 -27.71 11.12 -10.91
C ARG A 383 -27.64 10.56 -9.50
N ILE A 384 -26.73 9.62 -9.24
CA ILE A 384 -26.64 8.91 -7.97
C ILE A 384 -25.28 9.16 -7.34
N CYS A 385 -25.26 9.52 -6.06
CA CYS A 385 -24.03 9.60 -5.27
C CYS A 385 -24.08 8.57 -4.15
N ILE A 386 -22.98 7.86 -3.93
CA ILE A 386 -22.80 6.91 -2.84
C ILE A 386 -21.80 7.49 -1.85
N LEU A 387 -22.20 7.56 -0.58
CA LEU A 387 -21.32 7.93 0.53
C LEU A 387 -20.96 6.68 1.33
N SER A 388 -19.68 6.52 1.66
CA SER A 388 -19.25 5.53 2.63
C SER A 388 -19.56 6.01 4.05
N ARG A 389 -19.87 5.08 4.96
CA ARG A 389 -20.28 5.39 6.34
C ARG A 389 -19.45 4.58 7.34
N GLU A 390 -18.56 5.25 8.07
CA GLU A 390 -17.70 4.64 9.09
C GLU A 390 -17.81 5.34 10.46
N GLY A 391 -17.96 4.54 11.52
CA GLY A 391 -17.97 5.02 12.90
C GLY A 391 -19.33 5.56 13.36
N ALA A 392 -20.44 5.04 12.81
CA ALA A 392 -21.79 5.39 13.21
C ALA A 392 -22.03 5.18 14.72
N SER A 393 -22.75 6.11 15.36
CA SER A 393 -22.98 6.08 16.82
C SER A 393 -23.77 4.85 17.28
N ASN A 394 -24.67 4.37 16.42
CA ASN A 394 -25.50 3.19 16.62
C ASN A 394 -24.84 1.88 16.10
N ARG A 395 -23.59 1.95 15.61
CA ARG A 395 -22.85 0.85 14.95
C ARG A 395 -23.48 0.29 13.67
N LYS A 396 -24.46 0.99 13.10
CA LYS A 396 -25.01 0.71 11.77
C LYS A 396 -24.22 1.47 10.72
N ASN A 397 -23.02 0.97 10.46
CA ASN A 397 -22.20 1.41 9.33
C ASN A 397 -22.78 0.89 7.99
N GLY A 398 -22.21 1.31 6.87
CA GLY A 398 -22.67 0.88 5.55
C GLY A 398 -22.40 1.91 4.46
N ILE A 399 -23.34 2.00 3.52
CA ILE A 399 -23.36 3.05 2.51
C ILE A 399 -24.67 3.85 2.59
N VAL A 400 -24.63 5.09 2.13
CA VAL A 400 -25.80 5.96 1.95
C VAL A 400 -25.91 6.31 0.47
N ILE A 401 -27.09 6.07 -0.11
CA ILE A 401 -27.38 6.31 -1.52
C ILE A 401 -28.17 7.60 -1.64
N LEU A 402 -27.69 8.53 -2.46
CA LEU A 402 -28.26 9.85 -2.67
C LEU A 402 -28.73 10.05 -4.11
N ASP A 403 -29.86 10.74 -4.28
CA ASP A 403 -30.22 11.43 -5.51
C ASP A 403 -29.48 12.77 -5.54
N VAL A 404 -28.74 13.00 -6.62
CA VAL A 404 -27.95 14.22 -6.86
C VAL A 404 -28.26 14.85 -8.21
N VAL A 405 -29.48 14.63 -8.75
CA VAL A 405 -29.96 15.32 -9.95
C VAL A 405 -29.93 16.85 -9.77
N ASP A 406 -30.24 17.32 -8.55
CA ASP A 406 -29.99 18.69 -8.09
C ASP A 406 -28.96 18.65 -6.93
N PRO A 407 -27.66 18.85 -7.20
CA PRO A 407 -26.61 18.81 -6.18
C PRO A 407 -26.72 19.91 -5.10
N SER A 408 -27.56 20.93 -5.31
CA SER A 408 -27.87 21.91 -4.26
C SER A 408 -28.88 21.40 -3.23
N LYS A 409 -29.59 20.31 -3.56
CA LYS A 409 -30.62 19.67 -2.73
C LYS A 409 -30.51 18.13 -2.79
N PRO A 410 -29.36 17.55 -2.41
CA PRO A 410 -29.17 16.10 -2.40
C PRO A 410 -30.19 15.43 -1.48
N LYS A 411 -30.74 14.28 -1.91
CA LYS A 411 -31.76 13.54 -1.14
C LYS A 411 -31.30 12.12 -0.84
N ILE A 412 -31.37 11.72 0.42
CA ILE A 412 -31.13 10.32 0.80
C ILE A 412 -32.27 9.46 0.24
N LEU A 413 -31.90 8.49 -0.59
CA LEU A 413 -32.81 7.49 -1.16
C LEU A 413 -32.87 6.22 -0.30
N ALA A 414 -31.71 5.75 0.16
CA ALA A 414 -31.60 4.53 0.94
C ALA A 414 -30.32 4.51 1.80
N GLU A 415 -30.37 3.75 2.88
CA GLU A 415 -29.19 3.28 3.62
C GLU A 415 -29.07 1.77 3.45
N TYR A 416 -27.87 1.27 3.18
CA TYR A 416 -27.61 -0.17 3.14
C TYR A 416 -26.56 -0.55 4.17
N THR A 417 -26.97 -1.28 5.21
CA THR A 417 -26.13 -1.62 6.38
C THR A 417 -25.95 -3.13 6.59
N THR A 418 -26.65 -3.96 5.80
CA THR A 418 -26.67 -5.41 5.97
C THR A 418 -25.30 -6.00 5.67
N GLU A 419 -24.72 -6.70 6.65
CA GLU A 419 -23.36 -7.28 6.60
C GLU A 419 -22.19 -6.28 6.48
N LEU A 420 -22.46 -4.96 6.53
CA LEU A 420 -21.45 -3.89 6.44
C LEU A 420 -21.13 -3.24 7.79
N THR A 421 -21.36 -3.95 8.90
CA THR A 421 -21.30 -3.39 10.27
C THR A 421 -19.92 -2.91 10.69
N GLY A 422 -18.85 -3.33 10.00
CA GLY A 422 -17.47 -2.93 10.28
C GLY A 422 -17.09 -1.51 9.86
N GLY A 423 -17.92 -0.82 9.06
CA GLY A 423 -17.49 0.37 8.33
C GLY A 423 -17.23 0.03 6.87
N VAL A 424 -17.69 0.88 5.96
CA VAL A 424 -17.26 0.84 4.56
C VAL A 424 -16.20 1.92 4.42
N HIS A 425 -14.96 1.49 4.18
CA HIS A 425 -13.84 2.42 4.03
C HIS A 425 -13.76 2.99 2.61
N ASN A 426 -14.06 2.16 1.62
CA ASN A 426 -13.99 2.51 0.21
C ASN A 426 -15.08 1.75 -0.56
N LEU A 427 -15.50 2.32 -1.67
CA LEU A 427 -16.49 1.75 -2.59
C LEU A 427 -16.29 2.26 -4.01
N PHE A 428 -16.87 1.55 -4.97
CA PHE A 428 -16.95 2.01 -6.36
C PHE A 428 -18.35 1.83 -6.92
N ILE A 429 -18.78 2.73 -7.80
CA ILE A 429 -20.04 2.63 -8.55
C ILE A 429 -19.71 2.41 -10.02
N ASP A 430 -20.26 1.34 -10.60
CA ASP A 430 -20.14 1.04 -12.02
C ASP A 430 -21.51 0.69 -12.60
N GLY A 431 -22.07 1.63 -13.37
CA GLY A 431 -23.44 1.53 -13.87
C GLY A 431 -24.44 1.32 -12.74
N LYS A 432 -25.11 0.17 -12.75
CA LYS A 432 -26.12 -0.20 -11.75
C LYS A 432 -25.59 -1.02 -10.57
N HIS A 433 -24.27 -1.10 -10.39
CA HIS A 433 -23.67 -1.88 -9.33
C HIS A 433 -22.78 -1.01 -8.42
N VAL A 434 -22.82 -1.31 -7.12
CA VAL A 434 -21.91 -0.76 -6.11
C VAL A 434 -21.04 -1.87 -5.54
N TYR A 435 -19.74 -1.68 -5.56
CA TYR A 435 -18.75 -2.58 -4.98
C TYR A 435 -18.30 -1.97 -3.65
N ALA A 436 -18.83 -2.47 -2.53
CA ALA A 436 -18.60 -1.88 -1.23
C ALA A 436 -17.72 -2.79 -0.36
N LEU A 437 -16.63 -2.23 0.19
CA LEU A 437 -15.77 -2.99 1.11
C LEU A 437 -16.53 -3.42 2.36
N SER A 438 -16.32 -4.68 2.76
CA SER A 438 -17.13 -5.38 3.75
C SER A 438 -16.27 -6.29 4.63
N ALA A 439 -16.53 -6.25 5.94
CA ALA A 439 -15.86 -7.08 6.95
C ALA A 439 -14.31 -7.07 6.90
N GLY A 440 -13.73 -6.03 6.29
CA GLY A 440 -12.30 -5.82 6.09
C GLY A 440 -11.59 -6.79 5.15
N ARG A 441 -12.24 -7.83 4.59
CA ARG A 441 -11.60 -8.91 3.81
C ARG A 441 -12.30 -9.30 2.50
N ARG A 442 -13.41 -8.63 2.20
CA ARG A 442 -14.19 -8.85 0.99
C ARG A 442 -14.79 -7.53 0.52
N TYR A 443 -15.28 -7.49 -0.70
CA TYR A 443 -16.26 -6.50 -1.11
C TYR A 443 -17.55 -7.20 -1.50
N ASP A 444 -18.66 -6.60 -1.10
CA ASP A 444 -20.00 -7.03 -1.46
C ASP A 444 -20.44 -6.24 -2.71
N VAL A 445 -21.06 -6.93 -3.66
CA VAL A 445 -21.59 -6.33 -4.89
C VAL A 445 -23.09 -6.12 -4.72
N LEU A 446 -23.51 -4.87 -4.80
CA LEU A 446 -24.90 -4.45 -4.63
C LEU A 446 -25.46 -4.05 -5.99
N ASP A 447 -26.63 -4.57 -6.35
CA ASP A 447 -27.47 -4.05 -7.42
C ASP A 447 -28.24 -2.84 -6.90
N ILE A 448 -28.16 -1.74 -7.64
CA ILE A 448 -28.84 -0.47 -7.38
C ILE A 448 -29.72 -0.03 -8.57
N GLU A 449 -30.23 -0.97 -9.36
CA GLU A 449 -31.19 -0.70 -10.45
C GLU A 449 -32.43 0.05 -9.93
N ASP A 450 -32.91 -0.34 -8.73
CA ASP A 450 -33.74 0.54 -7.88
C ASP A 450 -32.87 1.06 -6.72
N PRO A 451 -32.37 2.30 -6.78
CA PRO A 451 -31.51 2.86 -5.74
C PRO A 451 -32.23 3.07 -4.39
N ARG A 452 -33.56 2.95 -4.34
CA ARG A 452 -34.33 2.96 -3.09
C ARG A 452 -34.39 1.58 -2.42
N ASN A 453 -34.12 0.50 -3.16
CA ASN A 453 -34.08 -0.87 -2.67
C ASN A 453 -32.79 -1.60 -3.12
N PRO A 454 -31.61 -1.17 -2.66
CA PRO A 454 -30.35 -1.84 -2.97
C PRO A 454 -30.33 -3.28 -2.48
N LYS A 455 -29.77 -4.19 -3.28
CA LYS A 455 -29.70 -5.63 -2.97
C LYS A 455 -28.31 -6.20 -3.22
N LYS A 456 -27.78 -6.95 -2.26
CA LYS A 456 -26.55 -7.72 -2.51
C LYS A 456 -26.82 -8.86 -3.48
N ILE A 457 -26.02 -8.92 -4.55
CA ILE A 457 -26.10 -9.95 -5.60
C ILE A 457 -24.86 -10.85 -5.68
N GLY A 458 -23.73 -10.42 -5.11
CA GLY A 458 -22.48 -11.17 -5.14
C GLY A 458 -21.47 -10.65 -4.12
N SER A 459 -20.32 -11.31 -4.06
CA SER A 459 -19.17 -10.83 -3.29
C SER A 459 -17.87 -11.47 -3.77
N TYR A 460 -16.76 -10.80 -3.53
CA TYR A 460 -15.42 -11.35 -3.73
C TYR A 460 -14.64 -11.26 -2.41
N GLN A 461 -14.04 -12.38 -2.01
CA GLN A 461 -13.30 -12.48 -0.75
C GLN A 461 -11.90 -13.05 -0.98
N VAL A 462 -10.92 -12.49 -0.26
CA VAL A 462 -9.58 -13.04 -0.13
C VAL A 462 -9.56 -13.96 1.09
N PHE A 463 -9.26 -15.24 0.90
CA PHE A 463 -9.41 -16.28 1.93
C PHE A 463 -8.17 -16.45 2.80
N GLU A 464 -7.06 -15.89 2.37
CA GLU A 464 -5.77 -16.02 3.02
C GLU A 464 -5.82 -15.44 4.45
N PRO A 465 -5.28 -16.13 5.47
CA PRO A 465 -5.48 -15.76 6.87
C PRO A 465 -4.99 -14.36 7.20
N GLY A 466 -5.90 -13.44 7.52
CA GLY A 466 -5.57 -12.04 7.84
C GLY A 466 -5.39 -11.15 6.61
N ALA A 467 -5.91 -11.58 5.46
CA ALA A 467 -6.13 -10.70 4.31
C ALA A 467 -7.02 -9.54 4.70
N SER A 468 -6.76 -8.41 4.06
CA SER A 468 -7.61 -7.25 4.16
C SER A 468 -7.64 -6.53 2.84
N ILE A 469 -8.83 -6.13 2.40
CA ILE A 469 -9.03 -5.32 1.20
C ILE A 469 -9.19 -3.88 1.66
N HIS A 470 -8.43 -2.97 1.04
CA HIS A 470 -8.40 -1.56 1.37
C HIS A 470 -9.15 -0.68 0.38
N ASP A 471 -9.11 -1.04 -0.90
CA ASP A 471 -9.63 -0.25 -2.01
C ASP A 471 -10.12 -1.18 -3.14
N VAL A 472 -11.06 -0.71 -3.95
CA VAL A 472 -11.54 -1.37 -5.16
C VAL A 472 -11.84 -0.34 -6.26
N TRP A 473 -11.27 -0.56 -7.45
CA TRP A 473 -11.54 0.21 -8.66
C TRP A 473 -12.15 -0.69 -9.72
N ILE A 474 -13.14 -0.22 -10.47
CA ILE A 474 -13.77 -0.99 -11.55
C ILE A 474 -13.50 -0.30 -12.90
N GLU A 475 -12.98 -1.05 -13.86
CA GLU A 475 -12.83 -0.60 -15.24
C GLU A 475 -13.12 -1.77 -16.18
N ASP A 476 -13.95 -1.53 -17.21
CA ASP A 476 -14.32 -2.51 -18.24
C ASP A 476 -14.79 -3.87 -17.70
N GLY A 477 -15.50 -3.90 -16.56
CA GLY A 477 -15.96 -5.15 -15.94
C GLY A 477 -14.85 -5.96 -15.25
N ILE A 478 -13.71 -5.34 -14.96
CA ILE A 478 -12.64 -5.88 -14.11
C ILE A 478 -12.56 -5.05 -12.83
N ALA A 479 -12.60 -5.71 -11.68
CA ALA A 479 -12.31 -5.12 -10.38
C ALA A 479 -10.82 -5.27 -10.04
N TYR A 480 -10.19 -4.14 -9.74
CA TYR A 480 -8.81 -4.03 -9.27
C TYR A 480 -8.86 -3.70 -7.79
N SER A 481 -8.53 -4.68 -6.94
CA SER A 481 -8.56 -4.46 -5.49
C SER A 481 -7.17 -4.41 -4.88
N SER A 482 -7.02 -3.56 -3.87
CA SER A 482 -5.79 -3.41 -3.09
C SER A 482 -5.89 -4.24 -1.81
N ASN A 483 -5.01 -5.22 -1.62
CA ASN A 483 -5.16 -6.25 -0.59
C ASN A 483 -4.01 -6.24 0.44
N TRP A 484 -3.41 -5.08 0.70
CA TRP A 484 -2.24 -4.92 1.59
C TRP A 484 -1.12 -5.91 1.22
N ARG A 485 -0.76 -6.83 2.12
CA ARG A 485 0.30 -7.82 1.85
C ARG A 485 -0.02 -8.85 0.77
N TYR A 486 -1.28 -8.98 0.38
CA TYR A 486 -1.68 -9.83 -0.73
C TYR A 486 -1.72 -9.06 -2.06
N GLY A 487 -1.31 -7.78 -2.03
CA GLY A 487 -1.08 -6.95 -3.19
C GLY A 487 -2.33 -6.72 -4.02
N ILE A 488 -2.15 -6.60 -5.33
CA ILE A 488 -3.19 -6.29 -6.29
C ILE A 488 -3.89 -7.60 -6.69
N HIS A 489 -5.22 -7.61 -6.67
CA HIS A 489 -6.02 -8.66 -7.30
C HIS A 489 -6.82 -8.07 -8.47
N MET A 490 -6.75 -8.72 -9.63
CA MET A 490 -7.65 -8.49 -10.75
C MET A 490 -8.77 -9.52 -10.71
N VAL A 491 -10.02 -9.08 -10.78
CA VAL A 491 -11.20 -9.93 -10.64
C VAL A 491 -12.18 -9.62 -11.77
N ASP A 492 -12.53 -10.63 -12.55
CA ASP A 492 -13.57 -10.56 -13.57
C ASP A 492 -14.93 -10.42 -12.89
N VAL A 493 -15.56 -9.27 -13.08
CA VAL A 493 -16.89 -8.93 -12.57
C VAL A 493 -17.86 -8.67 -13.72
N GLY A 494 -17.55 -9.14 -14.93
CA GLY A 494 -18.40 -8.95 -16.12
C GLY A 494 -17.62 -8.67 -17.41
N ASN A 495 -16.29 -8.62 -17.37
CA ASN A 495 -15.46 -8.49 -18.58
C ASN A 495 -15.46 -9.78 -19.41
N GLY A 496 -15.55 -10.95 -18.76
CA GLY A 496 -15.66 -12.25 -19.41
C GLY A 496 -14.37 -13.06 -19.56
N ILE A 497 -13.19 -12.51 -19.21
CA ILE A 497 -11.89 -13.19 -19.29
C ILE A 497 -11.87 -14.55 -18.55
N LYS A 498 -12.53 -14.64 -17.40
CA LYS A 498 -12.70 -15.91 -16.63
C LYS A 498 -14.18 -16.32 -16.52
N GLY A 499 -15.06 -15.67 -17.29
CA GLY A 499 -16.51 -15.84 -17.21
C GLY A 499 -17.07 -15.43 -15.83
N GLY A 500 -16.54 -14.36 -15.26
CA GLY A 500 -17.06 -13.74 -14.04
C GLY A 500 -18.25 -12.83 -14.31
N SER A 501 -18.98 -12.48 -13.26
CA SER A 501 -20.11 -11.56 -13.30
C SER A 501 -20.20 -10.78 -11.98
N PRO A 502 -21.02 -9.72 -11.88
CA PRO A 502 -21.22 -9.02 -10.61
C PRO A 502 -21.76 -9.94 -9.51
N SER A 503 -22.59 -10.93 -9.89
CA SER A 503 -23.14 -11.94 -8.98
C SER A 503 -22.20 -13.11 -8.68
N ASN A 504 -21.19 -13.34 -9.52
CA ASN A 504 -20.18 -14.39 -9.33
C ASN A 504 -18.78 -13.90 -9.77
N PRO A 505 -18.15 -13.00 -9.00
CA PRO A 505 -16.82 -12.49 -9.31
C PRO A 505 -15.76 -13.59 -9.36
N LYS A 506 -14.85 -13.55 -10.34
CA LYS A 506 -13.80 -14.57 -10.51
C LYS A 506 -12.42 -13.95 -10.62
N LYS A 507 -11.48 -14.37 -9.77
CA LYS A 507 -10.09 -13.89 -9.82
C LYS A 507 -9.46 -14.19 -11.19
N ILE A 508 -8.89 -13.17 -11.82
CA ILE A 508 -8.13 -13.26 -13.08
C ILE A 508 -6.65 -13.50 -12.76
N SER A 509 -6.04 -12.59 -12.02
CA SER A 509 -4.60 -12.57 -11.71
C SER A 509 -4.34 -11.81 -10.41
N SER A 510 -3.10 -11.85 -9.92
CA SER A 510 -2.66 -11.04 -8.79
C SER A 510 -1.15 -10.84 -8.79
N TYR A 511 -0.71 -9.76 -8.16
CA TYR A 511 0.69 -9.51 -7.89
C TYR A 511 0.88 -8.94 -6.49
N ALA A 512 1.73 -9.57 -5.68
CA ALA A 512 2.04 -9.14 -4.32
C ALA A 512 3.51 -8.73 -4.23
N TYR A 513 3.77 -7.46 -3.91
CA TYR A 513 5.12 -6.94 -3.75
C TYR A 513 5.60 -7.02 -2.28
N PRO A 514 6.93 -7.09 -2.05
CA PRO A 514 7.50 -7.54 -0.76
C PRO A 514 7.19 -6.68 0.47
N ASN A 515 6.98 -5.37 0.32
CA ASN A 515 6.75 -4.46 1.45
C ASN A 515 5.36 -4.65 2.11
N GLY A 516 4.40 -5.23 1.35
CA GLY A 516 3.03 -5.48 1.76
C GLY A 516 2.20 -4.26 2.18
N ALA A 517 2.54 -3.07 1.68
CA ALA A 517 1.90 -1.79 1.99
C ALA A 517 0.85 -1.34 0.96
N ASN A 518 0.36 -2.26 0.11
CA ASN A 518 -0.57 -1.94 -0.97
C ASN A 518 -1.90 -1.33 -0.48
N HIS A 519 -2.09 -0.07 -0.83
CA HIS A 519 -3.20 0.79 -0.48
C HIS A 519 -4.14 1.05 -1.66
N ALA A 520 -3.58 1.45 -2.81
CA ALA A 520 -4.30 1.79 -4.03
C ALA A 520 -3.91 0.86 -5.19
N ALA A 521 -4.83 0.67 -6.14
CA ALA A 521 -4.63 -0.11 -7.35
C ALA A 521 -5.41 0.55 -8.49
N PHE A 522 -4.71 1.10 -9.47
CA PHE A 522 -5.32 1.82 -10.59
C PHE A 522 -4.90 1.18 -11.91
N PRO A 523 -5.85 0.75 -12.77
CA PRO A 523 -5.52 0.21 -14.08
C PRO A 523 -5.02 1.30 -15.03
N TYR A 524 -4.04 0.96 -15.86
CA TYR A 524 -3.50 1.87 -16.87
C TYR A 524 -3.17 1.08 -18.12
N LYS A 525 -3.71 1.50 -19.27
CA LYS A 525 -3.30 0.98 -20.57
C LYS A 525 -2.48 2.04 -21.29
N SER A 526 -1.22 1.75 -21.57
CA SER A 526 -0.34 2.67 -22.29
C SER A 526 -0.86 2.90 -23.70
N SER A 527 -1.04 4.16 -24.07
CA SER A 527 -1.52 4.54 -25.40
C SER A 527 -0.49 4.23 -26.49
N GLU A 528 0.80 4.37 -26.16
CA GLU A 528 1.92 4.16 -27.09
C GLU A 528 2.24 2.67 -27.32
N THR A 529 2.28 1.88 -26.25
CA THR A 529 2.78 0.49 -26.31
C THR A 529 1.66 -0.55 -26.29
N GLY A 530 0.45 -0.16 -25.90
CA GLY A 530 -0.69 -1.07 -25.70
C GLY A 530 -0.56 -1.99 -24.48
N LYS A 531 0.53 -1.88 -23.70
CA LYS A 531 0.76 -2.66 -22.48
C LYS A 531 -0.28 -2.30 -21.42
N ARG A 532 -0.66 -3.32 -20.65
CA ARG A 532 -1.60 -3.20 -19.54
C ARG A 532 -0.83 -3.19 -18.24
N TYR A 533 -0.87 -2.08 -17.54
CA TYR A 533 -0.29 -1.90 -16.22
C TYR A 533 -1.39 -1.84 -15.16
N VAL A 534 -1.03 -2.20 -13.93
CA VAL A 534 -1.75 -1.73 -12.75
C VAL A 534 -0.75 -1.01 -11.87
N ILE A 535 -1.08 0.23 -11.51
CA ILE A 535 -0.27 1.07 -10.64
C ILE A 535 -0.70 0.82 -9.21
N GLY A 536 0.20 0.26 -8.39
CA GLY A 536 0.00 0.04 -6.96
C GLY A 536 0.56 1.21 -6.15
N GLY A 537 -0.19 1.71 -5.16
CA GLY A 537 0.30 2.73 -4.23
C GLY A 537 0.58 2.14 -2.84
N ASP A 538 1.68 2.54 -2.21
CA ASP A 538 1.98 2.25 -0.81
C ASP A 538 1.44 3.30 0.16
N GLU A 539 0.89 2.85 1.28
CA GLU A 539 0.53 3.71 2.41
C GLU A 539 1.26 3.27 3.69
N MET A 540 2.21 4.10 4.15
CA MET A 540 2.98 3.84 5.36
C MET A 540 3.12 5.11 6.21
N PHE A 541 2.83 5.00 7.50
CA PHE A 541 2.98 6.09 8.48
C PHE A 541 3.98 5.73 9.58
N PRO A 542 5.29 5.71 9.29
CA PRO A 542 6.31 5.33 10.28
C PRO A 542 6.32 6.28 11.50
N PHE A 543 5.83 7.50 11.35
CA PHE A 543 5.74 8.50 12.41
C PHE A 543 4.33 8.63 13.03
N GLY A 544 3.39 7.76 12.62
CA GLY A 544 1.99 7.78 13.03
C GLY A 544 1.09 8.66 12.17
N LEU A 545 -0.19 8.29 12.07
CA LEU A 545 -1.25 9.03 11.39
C LEU A 545 -2.04 9.87 12.40
N GLY A 546 -2.43 11.10 12.02
CA GLY A 546 -3.29 11.96 12.84
C GLY A 546 -2.63 12.42 14.14
N VAL A 547 -1.35 12.81 14.05
CA VAL A 547 -0.62 13.36 15.20
C VAL A 547 -1.26 14.70 15.59
N LYS A 548 -1.82 14.77 16.79
CA LYS A 548 -2.59 15.92 17.25
C LYS A 548 -1.82 17.23 17.05
N ASP A 549 -2.45 18.17 16.34
CA ASP A 549 -1.95 19.51 16.04
C ASP A 549 -0.57 19.53 15.34
N LYS A 550 -0.20 18.44 14.64
CA LYS A 550 1.09 18.30 13.95
C LYS A 550 0.93 17.71 12.54
N PRO A 551 1.81 18.08 11.59
CA PRO A 551 1.84 17.45 10.28
C PRO A 551 2.09 15.93 10.39
N THR A 552 1.48 15.18 9.47
CA THR A 552 1.74 13.75 9.28
C THR A 552 2.70 13.57 8.11
N TYR A 553 3.68 12.67 8.24
CA TYR A 553 4.67 12.38 7.21
C TYR A 553 4.56 10.92 6.79
N ALA A 554 4.04 10.70 5.59
CA ALA A 554 3.88 9.38 5.00
C ALA A 554 5.18 8.91 4.32
N ARG A 555 5.28 7.61 4.08
CA ARG A 555 6.30 6.96 3.26
C ARG A 555 5.65 5.95 2.33
N GLY A 556 6.36 5.58 1.27
CA GLY A 556 5.90 4.61 0.28
C GLY A 556 6.25 5.07 -1.13
N TRP A 557 6.03 4.22 -2.12
CA TRP A 557 6.19 4.57 -3.52
C TRP A 557 5.09 3.93 -4.37
N MET A 558 5.02 4.34 -5.64
CA MET A 558 4.14 3.71 -6.61
C MET A 558 4.88 2.59 -7.33
N HIS A 559 4.21 1.47 -7.51
CA HIS A 559 4.67 0.28 -8.20
C HIS A 559 3.97 0.18 -9.56
N PHE A 560 4.71 -0.08 -10.64
CA PHE A 560 4.16 -0.30 -11.97
C PHE A 560 4.27 -1.78 -12.33
N ILE A 561 3.14 -2.48 -12.30
CA ILE A 561 3.08 -3.92 -12.57
C ILE A 561 2.55 -4.11 -13.99
N ASP A 562 3.34 -4.73 -14.86
CA ASP A 562 2.91 -5.16 -16.19
C ASP A 562 2.06 -6.45 -16.06
N PHE A 563 0.78 -6.32 -16.41
CA PHE A 563 -0.23 -7.37 -16.49
C PHE A 563 -0.58 -7.74 -17.93
N THR A 564 0.29 -7.42 -18.90
CA THR A 564 0.09 -7.83 -20.30
C THR A 564 0.05 -9.36 -20.41
N ASP A 565 0.96 -10.05 -19.72
CA ASP A 565 0.89 -11.49 -19.45
C ASP A 565 0.22 -11.73 -18.08
N LEU A 566 -1.04 -12.16 -18.11
CA LEU A 566 -1.86 -12.35 -16.92
C LEU A 566 -1.37 -13.51 -16.01
N GLU A 567 -0.63 -14.46 -16.57
CA GLU A 567 -0.13 -15.61 -15.81
C GLU A 567 1.23 -15.33 -15.15
N ASN A 568 1.95 -14.31 -15.63
CA ASN A 568 3.24 -13.91 -15.10
C ASN A 568 3.39 -12.37 -15.00
N PRO A 569 2.59 -11.72 -14.15
CA PRO A 569 2.69 -10.28 -13.95
C PRO A 569 4.03 -9.92 -13.30
N LYS A 570 4.61 -8.78 -13.70
CA LYS A 570 5.93 -8.33 -13.23
C LYS A 570 5.93 -6.86 -12.90
N GLU A 571 6.48 -6.50 -11.75
CA GLU A 571 6.83 -5.11 -11.48
C GLU A 571 8.03 -4.71 -12.34
N VAL A 572 7.84 -3.67 -13.16
CA VAL A 572 8.85 -3.22 -14.13
C VAL A 572 9.44 -1.87 -13.75
N ALA A 573 8.67 -1.03 -13.07
CA ALA A 573 9.11 0.31 -12.67
C ALA A 573 8.51 0.71 -11.33
N ARG A 574 9.07 1.78 -10.75
CA ARG A 574 8.54 2.45 -9.57
C ARG A 574 8.63 3.97 -9.72
N TYR A 575 7.84 4.70 -8.94
CA TYR A 575 8.00 6.14 -8.77
C TYR A 575 8.13 6.44 -7.26
N GLN A 576 9.36 6.67 -6.81
CA GLN A 576 9.68 6.83 -5.39
C GLN A 576 10.09 8.27 -5.08
N VAL A 577 9.20 8.99 -4.39
CA VAL A 577 9.52 10.29 -3.77
C VAL A 577 10.08 10.01 -2.37
N PRO A 578 11.40 10.18 -2.12
CA PRO A 578 12.04 9.69 -0.89
C PRO A 578 11.45 10.24 0.42
N GLU A 579 10.94 11.46 0.39
CA GLU A 579 10.45 12.20 1.54
C GLU A 579 8.93 12.08 1.80
N ALA A 580 8.19 11.38 0.94
CA ALA A 580 6.73 11.32 0.98
C ALA A 580 6.18 9.90 0.77
N GLY A 581 4.85 9.75 0.88
CA GLY A 581 4.13 8.50 0.64
C GLY A 581 2.92 8.72 -0.24
N THR A 582 2.40 7.66 -0.86
CA THR A 582 1.35 7.74 -1.88
C THR A 582 -0.04 7.61 -1.27
N HIS A 583 -1.06 8.05 -1.99
CA HIS A 583 -2.45 7.73 -1.69
C HIS A 583 -3.22 7.43 -2.98
N ASN A 584 -4.32 8.15 -3.27
CA ASN A 584 -5.12 7.95 -4.47
C ASN A 584 -4.43 8.57 -5.70
N LEU A 585 -4.77 8.05 -6.87
CA LEU A 585 -4.20 8.48 -8.13
C LEU A 585 -5.24 8.43 -9.25
N TRP A 586 -4.90 9.07 -10.35
CA TRP A 586 -5.66 9.06 -11.59
C TRP A 586 -4.70 9.03 -12.78
N VAL A 587 -5.11 8.40 -13.87
CA VAL A 587 -4.37 8.41 -15.14
C VAL A 587 -5.26 8.92 -16.27
N GLU A 588 -4.74 9.84 -17.07
CA GLU A 588 -5.36 10.33 -18.31
C GLU A 588 -4.25 10.59 -19.33
N ASP A 589 -4.39 10.05 -20.55
CA ASP A 589 -3.46 10.28 -21.67
C ASP A 589 -1.97 10.05 -21.34
N ASP A 590 -1.63 8.91 -20.74
CA ASP A 590 -0.28 8.56 -20.27
C ASP A 590 0.32 9.57 -19.27
N ILE A 591 -0.51 10.39 -18.62
CA ILE A 591 -0.16 11.28 -17.52
C ILE A 591 -0.77 10.75 -16.22
N LEU A 592 0.09 10.53 -15.24
CA LEU A 592 -0.29 10.16 -13.89
C LEU A 592 -0.46 11.41 -13.03
N TYR A 593 -1.62 11.56 -12.42
CA TYR A 593 -1.91 12.53 -11.36
C TYR A 593 -1.96 11.77 -10.03
N ALA A 594 -1.04 12.05 -9.13
CA ALA A 594 -0.82 11.26 -7.93
C ALA A 594 -0.89 12.12 -6.68
N ALA A 595 -1.70 11.71 -5.70
CA ALA A 595 -1.60 12.23 -4.35
C ALA A 595 -0.40 11.61 -3.64
N TYR A 596 0.45 12.47 -3.10
CA TYR A 596 1.63 12.09 -2.32
C TYR A 596 1.56 12.60 -0.88
N TYR A 597 0.37 12.70 -0.28
CA TYR A 597 0.18 13.23 1.08
C TYR A 597 1.00 14.52 1.33
N ASN A 598 2.02 14.44 2.20
CA ASN A 598 2.92 15.53 2.56
C ASN A 598 3.83 15.99 1.40
N GLY A 599 3.94 15.20 0.36
CA GLY A 599 4.58 15.54 -0.91
C GLY A 599 3.65 16.23 -1.91
N GLY A 600 2.38 16.46 -1.59
CA GLY A 600 1.44 17.21 -2.43
C GLY A 600 0.93 16.44 -3.66
N LEU A 601 0.42 17.18 -4.65
CA LEU A 601 0.04 16.66 -5.95
C LEU A 601 1.29 16.48 -6.82
N ARG A 602 1.42 15.32 -7.45
CA ARG A 602 2.46 15.00 -8.44
C ARG A 602 1.83 14.73 -9.79
N VAL A 603 2.43 15.28 -10.84
CA VAL A 603 2.06 15.04 -12.24
C VAL A 603 3.25 14.39 -12.92
N VAL A 604 3.09 13.19 -13.46
CA VAL A 604 4.20 12.34 -13.91
C VAL A 604 3.91 11.81 -15.32
N ASP A 605 4.92 11.85 -16.17
CA ASP A 605 4.90 11.28 -17.51
C ASP A 605 5.17 9.77 -17.46
N ILE A 606 4.13 8.98 -17.72
CA ILE A 606 4.18 7.51 -17.73
C ILE A 606 4.04 6.94 -19.15
N SER A 607 4.39 7.74 -20.17
CA SER A 607 4.43 7.33 -21.58
C SER A 607 5.59 6.36 -21.88
N GLY A 608 5.37 5.58 -22.95
CA GLY A 608 6.30 4.58 -23.46
C GLY A 608 6.42 3.32 -22.58
N ASP A 609 7.44 2.52 -22.87
CA ASP A 609 7.81 1.40 -22.03
C ASP A 609 8.37 1.89 -20.68
N LEU A 610 7.90 1.29 -19.59
CA LEU A 610 8.32 1.64 -18.23
C LEU A 610 9.34 0.63 -17.71
N MET A 611 10.44 1.14 -17.13
CA MET A 611 11.47 0.35 -16.46
C MET A 611 12.19 1.23 -15.42
N GLY A 612 12.62 0.68 -14.29
CA GLY A 612 13.46 1.39 -13.30
C GLY A 612 12.73 2.44 -12.46
N ASP A 613 13.46 3.44 -11.95
CA ASP A 613 12.88 4.49 -11.10
C ASP A 613 12.48 5.74 -11.92
N LEU A 614 11.17 5.93 -12.13
CA LEU A 614 10.63 7.03 -12.92
C LEU A 614 10.95 8.41 -12.29
N TYR A 615 11.17 8.47 -10.98
CA TYR A 615 11.55 9.72 -10.30
C TYR A 615 12.95 10.16 -10.75
N ASN A 616 13.93 9.24 -10.71
CA ASN A 616 15.31 9.52 -11.12
C ASN A 616 15.42 9.83 -12.62
N GLN A 617 14.53 9.27 -13.44
CA GLN A 617 14.49 9.50 -14.89
C GLN A 617 14.06 10.93 -15.27
N GLY A 618 13.63 11.75 -14.30
CA GLY A 618 13.14 13.11 -14.55
C GLY A 618 11.79 13.10 -15.29
N ARG A 619 10.91 12.16 -14.95
CA ARG A 619 9.55 12.06 -15.52
C ARG A 619 8.51 12.92 -14.79
N GLU A 620 8.88 13.59 -13.70
CA GLU A 620 7.98 14.55 -13.03
C GLU A 620 7.75 15.77 -13.93
N ILE A 621 6.49 15.97 -14.34
CA ILE A 621 6.03 17.11 -15.13
C ILE A 621 5.86 18.33 -14.22
N ALA A 622 5.20 18.14 -13.07
CA ALA A 622 4.92 19.21 -12.13
C ALA A 622 4.63 18.67 -10.74
N THR A 623 4.83 19.53 -9.74
CA THR A 623 4.45 19.28 -8.35
C THR A 623 3.71 20.49 -7.78
N PHE A 624 2.76 20.24 -6.89
CA PHE A 624 2.07 21.29 -6.16
C PHE A 624 1.87 20.89 -4.70
N LEU A 625 2.45 21.67 -3.80
CA LEU A 625 2.12 21.65 -2.38
C LEU A 625 0.94 22.59 -2.15
N SER A 626 0.04 22.21 -1.25
CA SER A 626 -1.15 22.95 -0.79
C SER A 626 -0.90 23.66 0.55
N PRO A 627 0.01 24.66 0.64
CA PRO A 627 0.28 25.33 1.90
C PRO A 627 -0.87 26.29 2.22
N ASP A 628 -1.62 25.97 3.27
CA ASP A 628 -2.72 26.80 3.71
C ASP A 628 -2.58 27.27 5.16
N HIS A 629 -2.36 28.57 5.36
CA HIS A 629 -2.18 29.19 6.67
C HIS A 629 -3.45 29.19 7.55
N GLN A 630 -4.63 28.98 6.96
CA GLN A 630 -5.90 28.80 7.68
C GLN A 630 -6.49 27.41 7.49
N GLY A 631 -5.72 26.43 6.98
CA GLY A 631 -6.17 25.04 6.99
C GLY A 631 -6.31 24.51 8.42
N PHE A 632 -7.07 23.42 8.57
CA PHE A 632 -7.28 22.70 9.84
C PHE A 632 -5.94 22.40 10.54
N ILE A 633 -4.94 21.93 9.78
CA ILE A 633 -3.52 21.96 10.18
C ILE A 633 -2.79 22.95 9.26
N LYS A 634 -2.36 24.06 9.85
CA LYS A 634 -1.76 25.19 9.12
C LYS A 634 -0.50 24.79 8.36
N ASN A 635 -0.44 25.16 7.08
CA ASN A 635 0.71 24.97 6.18
C ASN A 635 1.22 23.52 6.14
N ALA A 636 0.32 22.54 6.28
CA ALA A 636 0.66 21.12 6.25
C ALA A 636 -0.05 20.44 5.07
N PRO A 637 0.54 20.49 3.86
CA PRO A 637 0.03 19.73 2.71
C PRO A 637 -0.18 18.27 3.09
N MET A 638 -1.31 17.71 2.67
CA MET A 638 -1.68 16.32 2.89
C MET A 638 -2.69 15.90 1.82
N VAL A 639 -2.27 15.98 0.56
CA VAL A 639 -3.14 15.69 -0.59
C VAL A 639 -3.60 14.24 -0.54
N TRP A 640 -4.91 14.03 -0.68
CA TRP A 640 -5.59 12.75 -0.48
C TRP A 640 -5.91 12.09 -1.82
N GLY A 641 -6.52 12.80 -2.76
CA GLY A 641 -6.82 12.25 -4.08
C GLY A 641 -6.92 13.34 -5.14
N PRO A 642 -6.43 13.10 -6.37
CA PRO A 642 -6.68 13.97 -7.51
C PRO A 642 -7.70 13.37 -8.49
N GLN A 643 -8.39 14.24 -9.22
CA GLN A 643 -9.24 13.89 -10.34
C GLN A 643 -9.16 14.98 -11.42
N PRO A 644 -8.65 14.67 -12.62
CA PRO A 644 -8.75 15.54 -13.78
C PRO A 644 -10.21 15.73 -14.20
N HIS A 645 -10.58 16.96 -14.59
CA HIS A 645 -11.90 17.27 -15.13
C HIS A 645 -11.83 18.52 -16.01
N LYS A 646 -12.21 18.39 -17.30
CA LYS A 646 -12.29 19.49 -18.27
C LYS A 646 -11.06 20.42 -18.28
N GLY A 647 -9.85 19.83 -18.31
CA GLY A 647 -8.58 20.57 -18.35
C GLY A 647 -8.15 21.23 -17.04
N HIS A 648 -8.82 20.90 -15.92
CA HIS A 648 -8.39 21.22 -14.56
C HIS A 648 -8.03 19.91 -13.83
N ILE A 649 -7.22 20.03 -12.78
CA ILE A 649 -6.92 18.95 -11.86
C ILE A 649 -7.52 19.38 -10.52
N PHE A 650 -8.61 18.73 -10.12
CA PHE A 650 -9.16 18.88 -8.80
C PHE A 650 -8.47 17.92 -7.85
N PHE A 651 -8.28 18.31 -6.60
CA PHE A 651 -7.81 17.39 -5.58
C PHE A 651 -8.31 17.82 -4.20
N SER A 652 -8.54 16.83 -3.33
CA SER A 652 -8.79 17.08 -1.92
C SER A 652 -7.47 17.05 -1.15
N ASP A 653 -7.31 18.01 -0.26
CA ASP A 653 -6.27 18.06 0.74
C ASP A 653 -6.87 17.83 2.12
N TRP A 654 -6.32 16.86 2.85
CA TRP A 654 -6.84 16.44 4.15
C TRP A 654 -6.91 17.57 5.17
N ASN A 655 -6.05 18.59 5.05
CA ASN A 655 -5.93 19.67 6.02
C ASN A 655 -6.50 21.00 5.53
N SER A 656 -6.85 21.13 4.24
CA SER A 656 -7.19 22.45 3.66
C SER A 656 -8.32 22.46 2.63
N GLY A 657 -8.96 21.31 2.37
CA GLY A 657 -10.18 21.22 1.57
C GLY A 657 -9.92 20.95 0.09
N LEU A 658 -10.82 21.44 -0.75
CA LEU A 658 -10.81 21.22 -2.20
C LEU A 658 -9.93 22.26 -2.91
N TYR A 659 -9.14 21.82 -3.87
CA TYR A 659 -8.36 22.68 -4.76
C TYR A 659 -8.66 22.37 -6.22
N ALA A 660 -8.46 23.38 -7.07
CA ALA A 660 -8.35 23.22 -8.51
C ALA A 660 -7.09 23.91 -8.99
N VAL A 661 -6.27 23.16 -9.73
CA VAL A 661 -5.08 23.67 -10.41
C VAL A 661 -5.18 23.39 -11.90
N LYS A 662 -4.40 24.12 -12.69
CA LYS A 662 -4.29 23.92 -14.12
C LYS A 662 -2.84 23.79 -14.53
N LEU A 663 -2.56 22.78 -15.33
CA LEU A 663 -1.25 22.59 -15.94
C LEU A 663 -1.07 23.58 -17.09
N VAL A 664 -0.14 24.50 -16.93
CA VAL A 664 0.10 25.54 -17.93
C VAL A 664 0.77 24.90 -19.16
N PRO A 665 0.27 25.17 -20.38
CA PRO A 665 0.93 24.72 -21.61
C PRO A 665 2.39 25.16 -21.64
N ASN A 666 3.27 24.33 -22.20
CA ASN A 666 4.68 24.69 -22.28
C ASN A 666 4.85 25.89 -23.24
N PRO A 667 5.35 27.06 -22.79
CA PRO A 667 5.50 28.23 -23.65
C PRO A 667 6.58 28.05 -24.74
N ARG A 668 7.29 26.91 -24.77
CA ARG A 668 8.31 26.56 -25.77
C ARG A 668 7.90 25.42 -26.72
N GLN A 669 6.61 25.09 -26.79
CA GLN A 669 6.04 24.25 -27.86
C GLN A 669 5.47 25.10 -28.98
#